data_AF-A0A933X3D3-F1
#
_entry.id   AF-A0A933X3D3-F1
#
_cell.length_a   1.000
_cell.length_b   1.000
_cell.length_c   1.000
_cell.angle_alpha   90.00
_cell.angle_beta   90.00
_cell.angle_gamma   90.00
#
_symmetry.space_group_name_H-M   'P 1'
#
loop_
_entity.id
_entity.type
_entity.pdbx_description
1 polymer ?
#
loop_
_entity_poly.entity_id
_entity_poly.type
_entity_poly.pdbx_seq_one_letter_code
_entity_poly.pdbx_strand_id
1 'polypeptide(L)'
;MPLKQERRLLAMDTALGADVLGVRKVVVQEQLSRLFQIEAELSSEDGNIDFDKVVGHNATLRLQIGQKGTRYFNGYVSRFVQAGNRGGYAHYQATLVPWLWLLTRASDCRIFQEKKAPEIVEEVFKAHGFSDYKLKLSGTYEKREYCVQYRETDFNFVSRLMEQEGIYYYFEHENGKHTLVLADSISAHNPFPGYEEVKFHELEKGATGREVITDWVMEKEVQPVACALNDFDFKKPKTSLLASSAVTRQYGSAVYERYDYPGEYLEVGEGERLAGVHLDELQTQHEVLRGQANTRGLCTGSVFKLKGHPRDDQNRDYLITGVNLHADAGEFASAPGGGEGEFFACNFTCIDKAQQFRAARLTRKPFVQGPQTAMVVGPSGEEIYTDKYGRVKVLFHWDRYAKADENASCWIRVSQAWAGKQWGAIYTPRIGQEVIVEFLEGDPDRPIITGRVYNDVAMPPYKLPDEKTKSTLKSNSSKGGGGFNEIRLEDKKGSEQIFVHAEKDEDIRVKNDAREWIGNERHLIVKKDQLEKVEGDKHSFVKGNSLSKVEGDRGATIKGGHFVQVDSGDNLTVKGDQAIKVGGDANFKTDKNLNEEAAQKISIKAGTDLHIKAGTNYAVDAGMAVHIKGGATVVVEAGTQLSLKVGGNFIDINPGGVFIKGTMVMINSGGAAGSGGGSSPTAPAAPEAPDPPKDAKDADKADPGKVDEAPPAPTPPKPQTFSDAAKVLEYAAETGTPFCEECNKDKDKPPEEELPVIASIAWLDGADDKETAAGDQWVNLPREAKWVDADHGVANIDRLSLKPRFRVTFSKPGSHAFKVTPAADNDNAAYSNAEKGRNAKFKWMDQAKDYTTDGDGTKIVASDFFTTCAGEDKFKLVAEDKNNSPTVETGWLRTRRLAYLVPIKMTGMAAVADLGTLRGEYAKHGIEIVELPAAEIDRMSNISTADENTFKTRCKTAFDGSQGKAKSPYSVAIAFTEHLAVKNPNQDLELAGVAVGPDEAAVEVPVMARGLRAGDRLRARRLWKDLVAGEGWFVSASFVPDGGGAPRNIPEASCTALPEGASSCRQVRVDVTGLPAGAGTIKLKVHVVDRMRGGLSFPGGNLICVCTKAWWQNITEAEQNTTAIHEMGHKVSMVVDGTGKLPDKVETLYTGKGHVGNHCHFDLPVQDTYAGANGNQCVMFGAVSEDGPSAFCEKCAPAVRKVDCSDGWPA
;
A
#
# COMPACT_ATOMS: atom_id res chain seq x y z
N MET A 1 79.18 38.39 25.78
CA MET A 1 79.73 37.99 24.46
C MET A 1 78.60 38.13 23.45
N PRO A 2 78.86 38.47 22.17
CA PRO A 2 77.82 38.47 21.16
C PRO A 2 77.20 37.07 21.05
N LEU A 3 75.88 36.99 20.89
CA LEU A 3 75.18 35.73 20.66
C LEU A 3 75.74 35.07 19.38
N LYS A 4 76.35 33.87 19.51
CA LYS A 4 76.89 33.08 18.39
C LYS A 4 76.54 31.60 18.54
N GLN A 5 76.04 30.95 17.48
CA GLN A 5 75.52 29.58 17.55
C GLN A 5 76.38 28.50 16.85
N GLU A 6 77.39 28.88 16.05
CA GLU A 6 78.17 27.96 15.20
C GLU A 6 78.70 26.71 15.93
N ARG A 7 79.21 26.88 17.16
CA ARG A 7 79.84 25.81 17.96
C ARG A 7 78.93 25.17 19.02
N ARG A 8 77.65 25.56 19.08
CA ARG A 8 76.70 25.05 20.08
C ARG A 8 76.06 23.73 19.63
N LEU A 9 75.60 22.94 20.59
CA LEU A 9 74.81 21.73 20.36
C LEU A 9 73.57 22.00 19.48
N LEU A 10 72.90 23.12 19.73
CA LEU A 10 71.72 23.60 19.01
C LEU A 10 71.99 24.94 18.33
N ALA A 11 71.46 25.11 17.13
CA ALA A 11 71.39 26.40 16.43
C ALA A 11 70.05 26.52 15.68
N MET A 12 69.59 27.74 15.44
CA MET A 12 68.41 28.01 14.61
C MET A 12 68.74 28.97 13.48
N ASP A 13 68.18 28.68 12.30
CA ASP A 13 68.15 29.57 11.15
C ASP A 13 66.71 30.04 10.89
N THR A 14 66.56 31.34 10.63
CA THR A 14 65.27 32.02 10.42
C THR A 14 65.42 33.14 9.40
N ALA A 15 64.30 33.66 8.91
CA ALA A 15 64.28 34.81 7.98
C ALA A 15 64.89 36.10 8.55
N LEU A 16 65.12 36.21 9.87
CA LEU A 16 65.76 37.36 10.51
C LEU A 16 67.28 37.42 10.27
N GLY A 17 67.89 36.32 9.82
CA GLY A 17 69.33 36.18 9.64
C GLY A 17 70.00 35.40 10.78
N ALA A 18 71.25 35.03 10.54
CA ALA A 18 72.04 34.24 11.48
C ALA A 18 72.25 34.97 12.81
N ASP A 19 72.27 34.20 13.91
CA ASP A 19 72.58 34.68 15.26
C ASP A 19 71.63 35.78 15.83
N VAL A 20 70.48 36.04 15.20
CA VAL A 20 69.44 36.92 15.78
C VAL A 20 68.64 36.20 16.88
N LEU A 21 68.32 34.92 16.67
CA LEU A 21 67.60 34.07 17.62
C LEU A 21 68.49 32.88 18.01
N GLY A 22 68.97 32.89 19.25
CA GLY A 22 69.81 31.85 19.85
C GLY A 22 69.02 30.74 20.53
N VAL A 23 69.24 29.48 20.15
CA VAL A 23 68.55 28.35 20.81
C VAL A 23 69.16 28.04 22.17
N ARG A 24 68.31 28.07 23.20
CA ARG A 24 68.61 27.56 24.53
C ARG A 24 68.18 26.10 24.64
N LYS A 25 66.89 25.84 24.46
CA LYS A 25 66.25 24.55 24.73
C LYS A 25 65.27 24.21 23.63
N VAL A 26 65.15 22.93 23.32
CA VAL A 26 64.16 22.43 22.37
C VAL A 26 63.47 21.18 22.90
N VAL A 27 62.16 21.12 22.70
CA VAL A 27 61.35 19.91 22.85
C VAL A 27 60.75 19.59 21.48
N VAL A 28 61.02 18.40 20.96
CA VAL A 28 60.53 17.92 19.65
C VAL A 28 59.60 16.73 19.92
N GLN A 29 58.37 16.81 19.42
CA GLN A 29 57.39 15.73 19.45
C GLN A 29 57.03 15.32 18.02
N GLU A 30 57.27 14.07 17.67
CA GLU A 30 56.95 13.49 16.35
C GLU A 30 56.29 12.13 16.52
N GLN A 31 55.30 11.81 15.70
CA GLN A 31 54.66 10.50 15.67
C GLN A 31 54.21 10.17 14.24
N LEU A 32 54.25 8.89 13.86
CA LEU A 32 53.73 8.43 12.57
C LEU A 32 52.26 8.85 12.43
N SER A 33 51.93 9.38 11.26
CA SER A 33 50.62 9.90 10.90
C SER A 33 50.09 11.04 11.78
N ARG A 34 50.99 11.76 12.47
CA ARG A 34 50.64 12.95 13.25
C ARG A 34 51.52 14.12 12.87
N LEU A 35 50.99 15.33 13.08
CA LEU A 35 51.74 16.57 12.88
C LEU A 35 52.80 16.69 13.97
N PHE A 36 54.05 16.95 13.60
CA PHE A 36 55.08 17.24 14.59
C PHE A 36 54.86 18.60 15.23
N GLN A 37 55.36 18.75 16.45
CA GLN A 37 55.42 20.02 17.15
C GLN A 37 56.80 20.18 17.76
N ILE A 38 57.42 21.34 17.51
CA ILE A 38 58.73 21.67 18.07
C ILE A 38 58.60 22.96 18.87
N GLU A 39 58.91 22.90 20.15
CA GLU A 39 58.94 24.05 21.05
C GLU A 39 60.39 24.46 21.28
N ALA A 40 60.75 25.66 20.85
CA ALA A 40 62.09 26.22 21.02
C ALA A 40 62.04 27.40 21.99
N GLU A 41 62.86 27.34 23.04
CA GLU A 41 63.18 28.50 23.87
C GLU A 41 64.40 29.22 23.29
N LEU A 42 64.24 30.51 23.03
CA LEU A 42 65.16 31.34 22.26
C LEU A 42 65.62 32.54 23.08
N SER A 43 66.84 32.99 22.86
CA SER A 43 67.40 34.22 23.40
C SER A 43 67.78 35.17 22.27
N SER A 44 67.62 36.48 22.47
CA SER A 44 68.05 37.51 21.52
C SER A 44 68.62 38.74 22.22
N GLU A 45 69.54 39.43 21.56
CA GLU A 45 69.97 40.78 21.95
C GLU A 45 68.91 41.83 21.58
N ASP A 46 68.02 41.52 20.63
CA ASP A 46 66.92 42.38 20.22
C ASP A 46 65.66 42.11 21.05
N GLY A 47 65.26 43.11 21.85
CA GLY A 47 64.03 43.09 22.64
C GLY A 47 62.77 43.49 21.88
N ASN A 48 62.89 43.89 20.60
CA ASN A 48 61.80 44.44 19.78
C ASN A 48 61.67 43.70 18.44
N ILE A 49 61.83 42.37 18.44
CA ILE A 49 61.67 41.57 17.22
C ILE A 49 60.26 41.77 16.65
N ASP A 50 60.19 42.03 15.34
CA ASP A 50 58.93 42.11 14.59
C ASP A 50 58.35 40.71 14.36
N PHE A 51 57.22 40.42 15.01
CA PHE A 51 56.61 39.08 15.00
C PHE A 51 56.11 38.69 13.60
N ASP A 52 55.75 39.66 12.75
CA ASP A 52 55.22 39.40 11.41
C ASP A 52 56.31 38.86 10.47
N LYS A 53 57.60 39.08 10.79
CA LYS A 53 58.75 38.51 10.08
C LYS A 53 59.09 37.07 10.52
N VAL A 54 58.41 36.55 11.54
CA VAL A 54 58.70 35.24 12.15
C VAL A 54 57.51 34.31 12.03
N VAL A 55 56.33 34.72 12.47
CA VAL A 55 55.11 33.90 12.40
C VAL A 55 54.77 33.61 10.94
N GLY A 56 54.38 32.37 10.66
CA GLY A 56 54.07 31.89 9.30
C GLY A 56 55.30 31.68 8.41
N HIS A 57 56.50 31.99 8.87
CA HIS A 57 57.74 31.79 8.12
C HIS A 57 58.42 30.47 8.49
N ASN A 58 59.21 29.95 7.55
CA ASN A 58 59.98 28.73 7.71
C ASN A 58 61.20 28.99 8.62
N ALA A 59 61.50 28.03 9.50
CA ALA A 59 62.70 28.01 10.33
C ALA A 59 63.30 26.61 10.43
N THR A 60 64.63 26.53 10.56
CA THR A 60 65.37 25.28 10.73
C THR A 60 66.16 25.28 12.02
N LEU A 61 65.93 24.27 12.84
CA LEU A 61 66.76 23.92 13.98
C LEU A 61 67.81 22.89 13.58
N ARG A 62 69.01 23.04 14.11
CA ARG A 62 70.18 22.21 13.86
C ARG A 62 70.61 21.54 15.15
N LEU A 63 70.73 20.22 15.15
CA LEU A 63 71.28 19.41 16.24
C LEU A 63 72.59 18.75 15.80
N GLN A 64 73.66 18.95 16.57
CA GLN A 64 74.94 18.26 16.36
C GLN A 64 74.88 16.81 16.84
N ILE A 65 75.22 15.85 15.98
CA ILE A 65 75.24 14.40 16.27
C ILE A 65 76.68 13.84 16.36
N GLY A 66 77.60 14.65 16.89
CA GLY A 66 79.02 14.30 17.00
C GLY A 66 79.72 14.23 15.65
N GLN A 67 80.64 13.27 15.46
CA GLN A 67 81.36 13.07 14.18
C GLN A 67 80.46 12.54 13.05
N LYS A 68 79.22 12.12 13.36
CA LYS A 68 78.26 11.58 12.38
C LYS A 68 77.53 12.67 11.58
N GLY A 69 77.81 13.95 11.85
CA GLY A 69 77.30 15.08 11.09
C GLY A 69 76.26 15.91 11.84
N THR A 70 75.20 16.32 11.15
CA THR A 70 74.17 17.24 11.66
C THR A 70 72.79 16.70 11.33
N ARG A 71 71.87 16.78 12.31
CA ARG A 71 70.45 16.51 12.15
C ARG A 71 69.69 17.83 12.11
N TYR A 72 68.69 17.92 11.23
CA TYR A 72 67.85 19.11 11.10
C TYR A 72 66.43 18.83 11.60
N PHE A 73 65.78 19.87 12.10
CA PHE A 73 64.34 19.92 12.34
C PHE A 73 63.81 21.20 11.70
N ASN A 74 63.11 21.05 10.59
CA ASN A 74 62.54 22.16 9.83
C ASN A 74 61.01 22.22 10.00
N GLY A 75 60.46 23.43 10.10
CA GLY A 75 59.01 23.67 10.14
C GLY A 75 58.65 25.15 9.98
N TYR A 76 57.36 25.45 9.97
CA TYR A 76 56.82 26.80 9.96
C TYR A 76 56.51 27.27 11.38
N VAL A 77 56.83 28.51 11.72
CA VAL A 77 56.53 29.07 13.05
C VAL A 77 55.03 29.38 13.14
N SER A 78 54.27 28.53 13.83
CA SER A 78 52.83 28.71 14.06
C SER A 78 52.52 29.72 15.16
N ARG A 79 53.44 29.88 16.12
CA ARG A 79 53.29 30.74 17.29
C ARG A 79 54.65 31.27 17.72
N PHE A 80 54.71 32.56 18.02
CA PHE A 80 55.88 33.23 18.57
C PHE A 80 55.47 34.06 19.79
N VAL A 81 56.26 34.00 20.87
CA VAL A 81 55.94 34.63 22.15
C VAL A 81 57.20 35.31 22.69
N GLN A 82 57.06 36.52 23.22
CA GLN A 82 58.12 37.16 24.01
C GLN A 82 57.86 36.90 25.50
N ALA A 83 58.86 36.37 26.19
CA ALA A 83 58.85 36.10 27.62
C ALA A 83 59.60 37.19 28.39
N GLY A 84 59.68 37.06 29.72
CA GLY A 84 60.44 37.99 30.57
C GLY A 84 61.96 37.93 30.30
N ASN A 85 62.62 39.08 30.35
CA ASN A 85 64.07 39.17 30.17
C ASN A 85 64.82 38.45 31.31
N ARG A 86 65.86 37.67 30.96
CA ARG A 86 66.68 36.90 31.91
C ARG A 86 68.13 36.85 31.41
N GLY A 87 69.10 37.07 32.30
CA GLY A 87 70.52 36.93 31.95
C GLY A 87 71.04 37.93 30.89
N GLY A 88 70.43 39.11 30.76
CA GLY A 88 70.85 40.16 29.82
C GLY A 88 70.35 40.02 28.39
N TYR A 89 69.53 39.00 28.09
CA TYR A 89 68.90 38.78 26.79
C TYR A 89 67.37 38.85 26.91
N ALA A 90 66.71 39.24 25.82
CA ALA A 90 65.28 39.04 25.64
C ALA A 90 65.02 37.56 25.35
N HIS A 91 64.01 36.97 25.99
CA HIS A 91 63.65 35.57 25.77
C HIS A 91 62.40 35.47 24.91
N TYR A 92 62.43 34.53 23.98
CA TYR A 92 61.31 34.23 23.09
C TYR A 92 61.01 32.74 23.11
N GLN A 93 59.80 32.37 22.72
CA GLN A 93 59.40 30.99 22.49
C GLN A 93 58.81 30.88 21.08
N ALA A 94 59.22 29.86 20.33
CA ALA A 94 58.67 29.56 19.02
C ALA A 94 58.09 28.15 19.00
N THR A 95 56.91 27.98 18.39
CA THR A 95 56.31 26.68 18.10
C THR A 95 56.37 26.43 16.60
N LEU A 96 57.19 25.47 16.16
CA LEU A 96 57.29 25.06 14.77
C LEU A 96 56.41 23.84 14.50
N VAL A 97 55.75 23.84 13.34
CA VAL A 97 54.82 22.81 12.86
C VAL A 97 55.09 22.48 11.38
N PRO A 98 54.65 21.33 10.85
CA PRO A 98 54.77 21.03 9.42
C PRO A 98 53.90 21.94 8.56
N TRP A 99 54.20 22.04 7.27
CA TRP A 99 53.34 22.72 6.30
C TRP A 99 51.93 22.09 6.28
N LEU A 100 51.84 20.77 6.51
CA LEU A 100 50.56 20.05 6.57
C LEU A 100 49.63 20.60 7.66
N TRP A 101 50.18 21.18 8.74
CA TRP A 101 49.39 21.84 9.78
C TRP A 101 48.65 23.08 9.27
N LEU A 102 49.17 23.78 8.26
CA LEU A 102 48.52 24.96 7.68
C LEU A 102 47.17 24.62 7.05
N LEU A 103 46.98 23.37 6.59
CA LEU A 103 45.69 22.87 6.11
C LEU A 103 44.61 22.78 7.20
N THR A 104 44.97 22.91 8.49
CA THR A 104 43.99 23.05 9.57
C THR A 104 43.36 24.44 9.62
N ARG A 105 43.93 25.42 8.89
CA ARG A 105 43.45 26.81 8.86
C ARG A 105 42.43 27.07 7.76
N ALA A 106 42.22 26.11 6.85
CA ALA A 106 41.24 26.19 5.77
C ALA A 106 40.24 25.03 5.88
N SER A 107 38.97 25.31 5.56
CA SER A 107 37.88 24.33 5.48
C SER A 107 37.02 24.59 4.24
N ASP A 108 36.39 23.54 3.72
CA ASP A 108 35.62 23.65 2.48
C ASP A 108 34.49 22.60 2.38
N CYS A 109 33.65 22.76 1.35
CA CYS A 109 32.74 21.76 0.83
C CYS A 109 33.06 21.50 -0.65
N ARG A 110 33.60 20.32 -0.98
CA ARG A 110 34.10 19.97 -2.32
C ARG A 110 33.71 18.55 -2.71
N ILE A 111 33.43 18.36 -3.98
CA ILE A 111 33.16 17.04 -4.57
C ILE A 111 34.34 16.64 -5.45
N PHE A 112 34.87 15.45 -5.22
CA PHE A 112 35.87 14.78 -6.04
C PHE A 112 35.20 13.57 -6.69
N GLN A 113 35.25 13.50 -8.00
CA GLN A 113 34.64 12.42 -8.78
C GLN A 113 35.71 11.71 -9.57
N GLU A 114 35.57 10.39 -9.67
CA GLU A 114 36.37 9.57 -10.55
C GLU A 114 37.90 9.72 -10.28
N LYS A 115 38.30 9.69 -8.99
CA LYS A 115 39.69 9.82 -8.54
C LYS A 115 40.05 8.80 -7.47
N LYS A 116 41.33 8.44 -7.40
CA LYS A 116 41.87 7.62 -6.30
C LYS A 116 42.17 8.49 -5.08
N ALA A 117 42.17 7.90 -3.90
CA ALA A 117 42.46 8.64 -2.68
C ALA A 117 43.81 9.40 -2.67
N PRO A 118 44.95 8.82 -3.12
CA PRO A 118 46.20 9.58 -3.24
C PRO A 118 46.11 10.78 -4.19
N GLU A 119 45.38 10.65 -5.31
CA GLU A 119 45.20 11.73 -6.29
C GLU A 119 44.41 12.90 -5.68
N ILE A 120 43.38 12.60 -4.87
CA ILE A 120 42.60 13.60 -4.12
C ILE A 120 43.49 14.32 -3.10
N VAL A 121 44.29 13.57 -2.34
CA VAL A 121 45.23 14.14 -1.35
C VAL A 121 46.22 15.11 -2.02
N GLU A 122 46.82 14.70 -3.13
CA GLU A 122 47.72 15.55 -3.90
C GLU A 122 47.04 16.79 -4.47
N GLU A 123 45.80 16.68 -4.95
CA GLU A 123 45.04 17.81 -5.46
C GLU A 123 44.77 18.86 -4.37
N VAL A 124 44.43 18.42 -3.15
CA VAL A 124 44.28 19.32 -2.00
C VAL A 124 45.60 20.01 -1.65
N PHE A 125 46.72 19.29 -1.67
CA PHE A 125 48.04 19.87 -1.40
C PHE A 125 48.42 20.92 -2.45
N LYS A 126 48.26 20.60 -3.73
CA LYS A 126 48.57 21.50 -4.86
C LYS A 126 47.69 22.74 -4.86
N ALA A 127 46.42 22.64 -4.46
CA ALA A 127 45.52 23.78 -4.36
C ALA A 127 46.00 24.85 -3.37
N HIS A 128 46.78 24.46 -2.34
CA HIS A 128 47.42 25.37 -1.38
C HIS A 128 48.89 25.68 -1.69
N GLY A 129 49.39 25.25 -2.86
CA GLY A 129 50.76 25.52 -3.30
C GLY A 129 51.84 24.64 -2.67
N PHE A 130 51.48 23.56 -1.98
CA PHE A 130 52.45 22.65 -1.37
C PHE A 130 52.88 21.54 -2.33
N SER A 131 54.19 21.34 -2.44
CA SER A 131 54.83 20.32 -3.29
C SER A 131 55.90 19.48 -2.58
N ASP A 132 56.22 19.81 -1.33
CA ASP A 132 57.21 19.09 -0.50
C ASP A 132 56.62 17.81 0.10
N TYR A 133 56.24 16.87 -0.78
CA TYR A 133 55.77 15.54 -0.40
C TYR A 133 56.24 14.44 -1.36
N LYS A 134 56.28 13.19 -0.89
CA LYS A 134 56.63 11.99 -1.66
C LYS A 134 55.61 10.89 -1.42
N LEU A 135 55.15 10.24 -2.49
CA LEU A 135 54.32 9.03 -2.41
C LEU A 135 55.24 7.81 -2.49
N LYS A 136 55.42 7.11 -1.36
CA LYS A 136 56.09 5.81 -1.27
C LYS A 136 55.04 4.74 -0.96
N LEU A 137 54.06 4.62 -1.86
CA LEU A 137 52.94 3.69 -1.74
C LEU A 137 53.21 2.43 -2.55
N SER A 138 52.91 1.27 -1.99
CA SER A 138 53.11 -0.06 -2.59
C SER A 138 51.80 -0.77 -2.92
N GLY A 139 50.68 -0.32 -2.35
CA GLY A 139 49.34 -0.82 -2.59
C GLY A 139 48.68 -0.23 -3.84
N THR A 140 47.61 -0.90 -4.28
CA THR A 140 46.70 -0.40 -5.32
C THR A 140 45.47 0.20 -4.65
N TYR A 141 45.04 1.37 -5.12
CA TYR A 141 43.87 2.08 -4.61
C TYR A 141 42.78 2.16 -5.68
N GLU A 142 41.56 1.87 -5.27
CA GLU A 142 40.39 1.93 -6.14
C GLU A 142 39.98 3.37 -6.45
N LYS A 143 39.38 3.52 -7.63
CA LYS A 143 38.85 4.80 -8.09
C LYS A 143 37.49 5.03 -7.44
N ARG A 144 37.32 6.16 -6.75
CA ARG A 144 36.05 6.53 -6.12
C ARG A 144 35.16 7.23 -7.15
N GLU A 145 33.96 6.70 -7.39
CA GLU A 145 32.94 7.36 -8.24
C GLU A 145 32.60 8.75 -7.67
N TYR A 146 32.53 8.85 -6.34
CA TYR A 146 32.11 10.05 -5.62
C TYR A 146 32.77 10.11 -4.23
N CYS A 147 33.40 11.23 -3.89
CA CYS A 147 33.98 11.49 -2.57
C CYS A 147 33.87 12.98 -2.24
N VAL A 148 33.41 13.30 -1.04
CA VAL A 148 33.01 14.64 -0.64
C VAL A 148 33.80 15.08 0.58
N GLN A 149 34.47 16.21 0.48
CA GLN A 149 34.89 17.00 1.64
C GLN A 149 33.69 17.81 2.09
N TYR A 150 33.19 17.60 3.31
CA TYR A 150 31.97 18.27 3.78
C TYR A 150 32.16 18.92 5.15
N ARG A 151 32.17 20.26 5.20
CA ARG A 151 32.24 21.06 6.44
C ARG A 151 33.39 20.66 7.36
N GLU A 152 34.53 20.32 6.79
CA GLU A 152 35.73 19.89 7.50
C GLU A 152 36.97 20.64 6.98
N THR A 153 38.00 20.74 7.81
CA THR A 153 39.27 21.35 7.36
C THR A 153 39.94 20.49 6.30
N ASP A 154 40.75 21.10 5.42
CA ASP A 154 41.52 20.37 4.42
C ASP A 154 42.42 19.30 5.06
N PHE A 155 43.01 19.60 6.23
CA PHE A 155 43.79 18.62 7.01
C PHE A 155 42.95 17.41 7.47
N ASN A 156 41.76 17.66 8.03
CA ASN A 156 40.85 16.60 8.48
C ASN A 156 40.44 15.71 7.30
N PHE A 157 40.13 16.32 6.15
CA PHE A 157 39.74 15.58 4.95
C PHE A 157 40.84 14.64 4.45
N VAL A 158 42.06 15.15 4.25
CA VAL A 158 43.17 14.30 3.78
C VAL A 158 43.57 13.27 4.82
N SER A 159 43.51 13.59 6.11
CA SER A 159 43.89 12.66 7.18
C SER A 159 42.91 11.50 7.30
N ARG A 160 41.59 11.75 7.32
CA ARG A 160 40.60 10.66 7.36
C ARG A 160 40.67 9.78 6.12
N LEU A 161 40.96 10.37 4.96
CA LEU A 161 41.05 9.63 3.70
C LEU A 161 42.29 8.75 3.69
N MET A 162 43.45 9.26 4.14
CA MET A 162 44.65 8.46 4.33
C MET A 162 44.43 7.33 5.35
N GLU A 163 43.84 7.65 6.52
CA GLU A 163 43.54 6.68 7.58
C GLU A 163 42.60 5.56 7.09
N GLN A 164 41.56 5.89 6.32
CA GLN A 164 40.64 4.91 5.71
C GLN A 164 41.35 3.97 4.73
N GLU A 165 42.27 4.49 3.93
CA GLU A 165 42.98 3.73 2.90
C GLU A 165 44.17 2.94 3.44
N GLY A 166 44.52 3.14 4.71
CA GLY A 166 45.71 2.57 5.35
C GLY A 166 47.02 3.29 5.01
N ILE A 167 46.92 4.50 4.46
CA ILE A 167 48.05 5.40 4.23
C ILE A 167 48.36 6.14 5.53
N TYR A 168 49.63 6.23 5.85
CA TYR A 168 50.15 7.03 6.94
C TYR A 168 51.30 7.89 6.43
N TYR A 169 51.81 8.78 7.27
CA TYR A 169 52.89 9.68 6.87
C TYR A 169 53.93 9.91 7.96
N TYR A 170 55.11 10.37 7.55
CA TYR A 170 56.16 10.88 8.43
C TYR A 170 56.90 12.02 7.72
N PHE A 171 57.84 12.67 8.41
CA PHE A 171 58.57 13.82 7.86
C PHE A 171 60.06 13.54 7.76
N GLU A 172 60.62 13.83 6.58
CA GLU A 172 62.08 13.88 6.35
C GLU A 172 62.52 15.35 6.47
N HIS A 173 63.37 15.66 7.44
CA HIS A 173 63.85 17.03 7.68
C HIS A 173 65.22 17.26 7.03
N GLU A 174 65.32 18.34 6.26
CA GLU A 174 66.54 18.82 5.62
C GLU A 174 66.80 20.28 6.05
N ASN A 175 67.95 20.83 5.67
CA ASN A 175 68.20 22.25 5.90
C ASN A 175 67.26 23.10 5.01
N GLY A 176 66.49 24.00 5.62
CA GLY A 176 65.52 24.87 4.93
C GLY A 176 64.19 24.24 4.51
N LYS A 177 63.99 22.92 4.60
CA LYS A 177 62.72 22.27 4.23
C LYS A 177 62.46 20.97 4.99
N HIS A 178 61.20 20.53 5.01
CA HIS A 178 60.80 19.20 5.43
C HIS A 178 59.86 18.60 4.39
N THR A 179 60.01 17.31 4.12
CA THR A 179 59.20 16.59 3.13
C THR A 179 58.23 15.65 3.84
N LEU A 180 56.94 15.74 3.51
CA LEU A 180 55.93 14.77 3.95
C LEU A 180 56.06 13.48 3.12
N VAL A 181 56.35 12.35 3.76
CA VAL A 181 56.42 11.05 3.07
C VAL A 181 55.15 10.27 3.36
N LEU A 182 54.33 10.02 2.35
CA LEU A 182 53.15 9.16 2.42
C LEU A 182 53.61 7.72 2.19
N ALA A 183 53.23 6.82 3.09
CA ALA A 183 53.65 5.43 3.12
C ALA A 183 52.46 4.51 3.45
N ASP A 184 52.52 3.27 2.99
CA ASP A 184 51.54 2.21 3.29
C ASP A 184 52.22 0.88 3.66
N SER A 185 53.55 0.86 3.74
CA SER A 185 54.33 -0.37 3.91
C SER A 185 55.70 -0.07 4.49
N ILE A 186 56.29 -1.07 5.14
CA ILE A 186 57.63 -0.97 5.72
C ILE A 186 58.72 -0.68 4.68
N SER A 187 58.46 -0.97 3.39
CA SER A 187 59.37 -0.68 2.28
C SER A 187 59.65 0.81 2.07
N ALA A 188 58.81 1.69 2.60
CA ALA A 188 59.00 3.14 2.53
C ALA A 188 60.08 3.67 3.48
N HIS A 189 60.44 2.89 4.51
CA HIS A 189 61.25 3.29 5.65
C HIS A 189 62.71 2.87 5.53
N ASN A 190 63.61 3.76 5.92
CA ASN A 190 65.06 3.53 5.91
C ASN A 190 65.66 3.84 7.30
N PRO A 191 66.80 3.24 7.66
CA PRO A 191 67.51 3.64 8.86
C PRO A 191 68.03 5.07 8.74
N PHE A 192 68.12 5.78 9.87
CA PHE A 192 68.80 7.06 9.90
C PHE A 192 70.32 6.83 9.72
N PRO A 193 71.00 7.54 8.79
CA PRO A 193 72.40 7.27 8.47
C PRO A 193 73.33 7.26 9.70
N GLY A 194 74.10 6.19 9.87
CA GLY A 194 75.02 6.00 10.99
C GLY A 194 74.37 5.53 12.30
N TYR A 195 73.08 5.19 12.26
CA TYR A 195 72.28 4.65 13.37
C TYR A 195 71.49 3.40 12.96
N GLU A 196 71.99 2.65 11.97
CA GLU A 196 71.42 1.38 11.51
C GLU A 196 71.36 0.35 12.64
N GLU A 197 72.36 0.37 13.53
CA GLU A 197 72.43 -0.45 14.73
C GLU A 197 72.60 0.43 15.97
N VAL A 198 71.78 0.21 17.00
CA VAL A 198 71.82 0.97 18.26
C VAL A 198 71.98 0.01 19.43
N LYS A 199 72.93 0.32 20.31
CA LYS A 199 73.25 -0.53 21.47
C LYS A 199 72.37 -0.20 22.66
N PHE A 200 71.92 -1.23 23.35
CA PHE A 200 71.36 -1.14 24.69
C PHE A 200 72.46 -1.26 25.74
N HIS A 201 72.41 -0.43 26.78
CA HIS A 201 73.28 -0.54 27.94
C HIS A 201 72.58 0.07 29.17
N GLU A 202 72.39 -0.72 30.21
CA GLU A 202 71.90 -0.21 31.50
C GLU A 202 72.93 0.76 32.07
N LEU A 203 72.56 2.03 32.31
CA LEU A 203 73.51 3.01 32.82
C LEU A 203 73.91 2.67 34.26
N GLU A 204 75.18 2.32 34.48
CA GLU A 204 75.80 2.44 35.81
C GLU A 204 75.90 3.93 36.17
N LYS A 205 75.63 4.28 37.44
CA LYS A 205 75.74 5.67 37.94
C LYS A 205 77.12 6.25 37.58
N GLY A 206 77.16 7.22 36.66
CA GLY A 206 78.36 8.02 36.33
C GLY A 206 79.02 7.76 34.97
N ALA A 207 78.51 6.85 34.14
CA ALA A 207 79.03 6.66 32.77
C ALA A 207 78.63 7.83 31.85
N THR A 208 79.60 8.65 31.44
CA THR A 208 79.40 9.78 30.50
C THR A 208 80.07 9.50 29.14
N GLY A 209 79.45 9.92 28.03
CA GLY A 209 80.10 10.01 26.72
C GLY A 209 79.81 8.90 25.68
N ARG A 210 78.84 7.99 25.88
CA ARG A 210 78.42 7.00 24.86
C ARG A 210 76.95 7.16 24.50
N GLU A 211 76.61 7.14 23.20
CA GLU A 211 75.24 7.09 22.70
C GLU A 211 74.68 5.66 22.79
N VAL A 212 73.69 5.44 23.65
CA VAL A 212 73.05 4.15 23.93
C VAL A 212 71.56 4.32 24.25
N ILE A 213 70.80 3.25 24.10
CA ILE A 213 69.47 3.09 24.71
C ILE A 213 69.70 2.62 26.15
N THR A 214 69.10 3.34 27.10
CA THR A 214 69.35 3.20 28.54
C THR A 214 68.22 2.51 29.28
N ASP A 215 67.01 2.57 28.71
CA ASP A 215 65.81 1.93 29.25
C ASP A 215 64.98 1.34 28.11
N TRP A 216 64.32 0.22 28.38
CA TRP A 216 63.56 -0.55 27.39
C TRP A 216 62.37 -1.27 28.03
N VAL A 217 61.18 -0.89 27.62
CA VAL A 217 59.90 -1.42 28.11
C VAL A 217 59.15 -2.06 26.95
N MET A 218 58.78 -3.33 27.10
CA MET A 218 57.93 -4.06 26.16
C MET A 218 56.53 -4.21 26.75
N GLU A 219 55.52 -3.76 26.02
CA GLU A 219 54.10 -3.89 26.37
C GLU A 219 53.39 -4.77 25.34
N LYS A 220 52.53 -5.67 25.81
CA LYS A 220 51.59 -6.42 24.97
C LYS A 220 50.17 -6.24 25.46
N GLU A 221 49.26 -5.98 24.53
CA GLU A 221 47.84 -5.79 24.80
C GLU A 221 47.00 -6.77 23.98
N VAL A 222 45.91 -7.26 24.57
CA VAL A 222 44.94 -8.10 23.86
C VAL A 222 44.20 -7.24 22.84
N GLN A 223 44.37 -7.57 21.56
CA GLN A 223 43.68 -6.91 20.44
C GLN A 223 42.77 -7.91 19.71
N PRO A 224 41.66 -7.46 19.08
CA PRO A 224 40.86 -8.29 18.19
C PRO A 224 41.73 -8.89 17.08
N VAL A 225 41.48 -10.16 16.76
CA VAL A 225 42.30 -10.94 15.81
C VAL A 225 41.64 -11.12 14.45
N ALA A 226 40.39 -10.71 14.31
CA ALA A 226 39.67 -10.70 13.05
C ALA A 226 38.88 -9.40 12.89
N CYS A 227 38.74 -8.96 11.64
CA CYS A 227 37.86 -7.86 11.27
C CYS A 227 36.98 -8.30 10.10
N ALA A 228 35.69 -8.03 10.20
CA ALA A 228 34.71 -8.30 9.14
C ALA A 228 33.95 -7.03 8.80
N LEU A 229 33.80 -6.74 7.51
CA LEU A 229 33.07 -5.60 6.98
C LEU A 229 31.97 -6.10 6.04
N ASN A 230 30.90 -5.31 5.89
CA ASN A 230 29.85 -5.60 4.92
C ASN A 230 29.31 -4.31 4.30
N ASP A 231 28.72 -4.41 3.11
CA ASP A 231 28.03 -3.29 2.45
C ASP A 231 26.91 -3.81 1.53
N PHE A 232 26.23 -2.92 0.84
CA PHE A 232 25.15 -3.23 -0.10
C PHE A 232 25.33 -2.51 -1.44
N ASP A 233 25.42 -3.28 -2.53
CA ASP A 233 25.37 -2.76 -3.89
C ASP A 233 24.02 -3.06 -4.56
N PHE A 234 23.26 -2.00 -4.86
CA PHE A 234 21.97 -2.12 -5.54
C PHE A 234 22.08 -2.60 -7.00
N LYS A 235 23.27 -2.50 -7.63
CA LYS A 235 23.54 -3.03 -8.98
C LYS A 235 23.76 -4.55 -8.94
N LYS A 236 24.16 -5.10 -7.78
CA LYS A 236 24.40 -6.53 -7.52
C LYS A 236 23.71 -6.99 -6.22
N PRO A 237 22.39 -6.84 -6.06
CA PRO A 237 21.71 -6.93 -4.75
C PRO A 237 21.65 -8.34 -4.14
N LYS A 238 22.04 -9.37 -4.89
CA LYS A 238 22.13 -10.77 -4.42
C LYS A 238 23.54 -11.19 -4.04
N THR A 239 24.54 -10.39 -4.38
CA THR A 239 25.94 -10.70 -4.11
C THR A 239 26.22 -10.39 -2.65
N SER A 240 26.74 -11.38 -1.91
CA SER A 240 27.26 -11.13 -0.56
C SER A 240 28.50 -10.27 -0.67
N LEU A 241 28.50 -9.12 -0.01
CA LEU A 241 29.65 -8.25 0.10
C LEU A 241 30.41 -8.45 1.42
N LEU A 242 30.03 -9.39 2.27
CA LEU A 242 30.76 -9.72 3.50
C LEU A 242 32.22 -10.07 3.17
N ALA A 243 33.15 -9.28 3.71
CA ALA A 243 34.59 -9.45 3.55
C ALA A 243 35.26 -9.49 4.92
N SER A 244 36.30 -10.30 5.09
CA SER A 244 36.98 -10.43 6.37
C SER A 244 38.48 -10.64 6.24
N SER A 245 39.20 -10.29 7.30
CA SER A 245 40.63 -10.55 7.47
C SER A 245 40.88 -11.06 8.89
N ALA A 246 41.90 -11.90 9.07
CA ALA A 246 42.24 -12.49 10.36
C ALA A 246 43.76 -12.70 10.51
N VAL A 247 44.24 -12.62 11.76
CA VAL A 247 45.61 -12.96 12.16
C VAL A 247 45.59 -13.99 13.28
N THR A 248 46.62 -14.84 13.35
CA THR A 248 46.77 -15.79 14.46
C THR A 248 47.73 -15.24 15.50
N ARG A 249 47.32 -15.24 16.78
CA ARG A 249 48.17 -14.89 17.92
C ARG A 249 48.13 -16.00 18.98
N GLN A 250 49.23 -16.15 19.73
CA GLN A 250 49.43 -17.26 20.67
C GLN A 250 49.06 -16.94 22.13
N TYR A 251 48.72 -15.69 22.44
CA TYR A 251 48.26 -15.31 23.78
C TYR A 251 46.82 -15.81 24.04
N GLY A 252 46.44 -15.96 25.31
CA GLY A 252 45.10 -16.42 25.69
C GLY A 252 43.99 -15.47 25.22
N SER A 253 42.81 -16.00 24.90
CA SER A 253 41.64 -15.23 24.44
C SER A 253 41.82 -14.45 23.13
N ALA A 254 42.78 -14.88 22.29
CA ALA A 254 42.97 -14.41 20.91
C ALA A 254 41.89 -14.95 19.94
N VAL A 255 40.62 -14.63 20.20
CA VAL A 255 39.46 -15.20 19.45
C VAL A 255 38.42 -14.15 19.03
N TYR A 256 38.55 -12.90 19.50
CA TYR A 256 37.53 -11.87 19.28
C TYR A 256 37.64 -11.24 17.89
N GLU A 257 36.49 -11.06 17.24
CA GLU A 257 36.30 -10.38 15.96
C GLU A 257 35.68 -9.00 16.15
N ARG A 258 36.03 -8.04 15.29
CA ARG A 258 35.35 -6.76 15.13
C ARG A 258 34.56 -6.72 13.81
N TYR A 259 33.24 -6.56 13.89
CA TYR A 259 32.37 -6.38 12.73
C TYR A 259 31.91 -4.92 12.58
N ASP A 260 31.79 -4.42 11.34
CA ASP A 260 31.27 -3.08 11.05
C ASP A 260 30.42 -3.03 9.76
N TYR A 261 29.44 -2.13 9.72
CA TYR A 261 28.59 -1.82 8.56
C TYR A 261 28.18 -0.34 8.61
N PRO A 262 28.27 0.41 7.49
CA PRO A 262 28.76 -0.01 6.18
C PRO A 262 30.29 -0.04 6.06
N GLY A 263 30.80 -0.83 5.13
CA GLY A 263 32.23 -0.99 4.86
C GLY A 263 32.82 -0.01 3.82
N GLU A 264 31.98 0.72 3.09
CA GLU A 264 32.35 1.73 2.08
C GLU A 264 33.06 1.16 0.84
N TYR A 265 32.61 0.00 0.35
CA TYR A 265 33.10 -0.63 -0.87
C TYR A 265 31.97 -1.31 -1.67
N LEU A 266 32.21 -1.55 -2.96
CA LEU A 266 31.26 -2.21 -3.86
C LEU A 266 31.80 -3.51 -4.48
N GLU A 267 33.07 -3.84 -4.23
CA GLU A 267 33.73 -5.07 -4.67
C GLU A 267 34.34 -5.79 -3.47
N VAL A 268 34.18 -7.12 -3.40
CA VAL A 268 34.61 -7.94 -2.25
C VAL A 268 36.13 -7.84 -2.02
N GLY A 269 36.93 -7.85 -3.08
CA GLY A 269 38.39 -7.75 -2.96
C GLY A 269 38.87 -6.44 -2.33
N GLU A 270 38.14 -5.34 -2.57
CA GLU A 270 38.41 -4.07 -1.89
C GLU A 270 37.96 -4.11 -0.43
N GLY A 271 36.82 -4.75 -0.14
CA GLY A 271 36.38 -5.02 1.23
C GLY A 271 37.36 -5.85 2.04
N GLU A 272 37.98 -6.87 1.44
CA GLU A 272 39.02 -7.70 2.08
C GLU A 272 40.27 -6.87 2.38
N ARG A 273 40.67 -5.99 1.45
CA ARG A 273 41.78 -5.06 1.66
C ARG A 273 41.51 -4.10 2.82
N LEU A 274 40.34 -3.47 2.86
CA LEU A 274 39.93 -2.56 3.94
C LEU A 274 39.79 -3.27 5.29
N ALA A 275 39.23 -4.48 5.32
CA ALA A 275 39.19 -5.32 6.52
C ALA A 275 40.61 -5.65 7.02
N GLY A 276 41.54 -5.91 6.10
CA GLY A 276 42.96 -6.07 6.42
C GLY A 276 43.59 -4.80 7.00
N VAL A 277 43.33 -3.64 6.40
CA VAL A 277 43.78 -2.33 6.92
C VAL A 277 43.27 -2.08 8.33
N HIS A 278 41.97 -2.30 8.59
CA HIS A 278 41.37 -2.13 9.92
C HIS A 278 41.90 -3.16 10.94
N LEU A 279 42.25 -4.36 10.49
CA LEU A 279 42.87 -5.35 11.36
C LEU A 279 44.31 -4.96 11.72
N ASP A 280 45.11 -4.52 10.74
CA ASP A 280 46.48 -4.03 10.97
C ASP A 280 46.51 -2.78 11.86
N GLU A 281 45.49 -1.92 11.77
CA GLU A 281 45.26 -0.78 12.68
C GLU A 281 45.19 -1.25 14.14
N LEU A 282 44.38 -2.26 14.43
CA LEU A 282 44.24 -2.85 15.77
C LEU A 282 45.55 -3.55 16.18
N GLN A 283 46.15 -4.31 15.27
CA GLN A 283 47.36 -5.08 15.53
C GLN A 283 48.62 -4.21 15.71
N THR A 284 48.61 -2.94 15.29
CA THR A 284 49.68 -1.98 15.57
C THR A 284 49.86 -1.76 17.08
N GLN A 285 48.81 -1.96 17.89
CA GLN A 285 48.84 -1.76 19.35
C GLN A 285 49.09 -3.07 20.13
N HIS A 286 49.12 -4.23 19.46
CA HIS A 286 49.29 -5.52 20.14
C HIS A 286 50.65 -5.65 20.84
N GLU A 287 51.72 -5.14 20.26
CA GLU A 287 53.07 -5.15 20.84
C GLU A 287 53.76 -3.81 20.59
N VAL A 288 53.88 -3.01 21.65
CA VAL A 288 54.47 -1.67 21.62
C VAL A 288 55.66 -1.64 22.54
N LEU A 289 56.75 -1.05 22.07
CA LEU A 289 57.99 -0.93 22.84
C LEU A 289 58.28 0.56 23.08
N ARG A 290 58.75 0.87 24.29
CA ARG A 290 59.12 2.22 24.70
C ARG A 290 60.57 2.21 25.18
N GLY A 291 61.36 3.20 24.78
CA GLY A 291 62.74 3.31 25.21
C GLY A 291 63.14 4.73 25.57
N GLN A 292 64.14 4.84 26.43
CA GLN A 292 64.85 6.08 26.71
C GLN A 292 66.28 5.97 26.20
N ALA A 293 66.80 7.04 25.59
CA ALA A 293 68.13 7.04 25.00
C ALA A 293 68.77 8.42 25.04
N ASN A 294 70.10 8.46 25.03
CA ASN A 294 70.87 9.66 24.71
C ASN A 294 71.38 9.63 23.24
N THR A 295 70.94 8.66 22.46
CA THR A 295 71.23 8.47 21.02
C THR A 295 70.51 9.51 20.18
N ARG A 296 71.28 10.37 19.48
CA ARG A 296 70.71 11.56 18.79
C ARG A 296 70.10 11.30 17.42
N GLY A 297 70.35 10.13 16.83
CA GLY A 297 69.85 9.73 15.51
C GLY A 297 68.49 9.03 15.49
N LEU A 298 67.86 8.79 16.64
CA LEU A 298 66.54 8.15 16.69
C LEU A 298 65.45 9.14 16.21
N CYS A 299 64.77 8.82 15.11
CA CYS A 299 63.72 9.66 14.52
C CYS A 299 62.49 8.86 14.08
N THR A 300 61.32 9.49 14.15
CA THR A 300 60.05 8.88 13.74
C THR A 300 60.10 8.48 12.27
N GLY A 301 59.64 7.27 11.95
CA GLY A 301 59.66 6.72 10.59
C GLY A 301 61.01 6.13 10.17
N SER A 302 62.03 6.13 11.02
CA SER A 302 63.25 5.36 10.77
C SER A 302 63.16 3.95 11.33
N VAL A 303 63.97 3.05 10.76
CA VAL A 303 64.16 1.68 11.29
C VAL A 303 65.54 1.53 11.92
N PHE A 304 65.68 0.69 12.95
CA PHE A 304 66.98 0.38 13.54
C PHE A 304 67.01 -1.05 14.08
N LYS A 305 68.21 -1.62 14.21
CA LYS A 305 68.44 -2.90 14.88
C LYS A 305 68.91 -2.69 16.31
N LEU A 306 68.19 -3.26 17.29
CA LEU A 306 68.63 -3.26 18.67
C LEU A 306 69.73 -4.32 18.88
N LYS A 307 70.80 -3.96 19.61
CA LYS A 307 71.85 -4.90 20.00
C LYS A 307 72.22 -4.77 21.48
N GLY A 308 72.54 -5.90 22.10
CA GLY A 308 73.09 -5.95 23.47
C GLY A 308 72.02 -5.88 24.57
N HIS A 309 70.75 -6.06 24.24
CA HIS A 309 69.69 -6.17 25.25
C HIS A 309 69.75 -7.55 25.95
N PRO A 310 69.64 -7.65 27.29
CA PRO A 310 69.76 -8.92 28.03
C PRO A 310 68.75 -9.99 27.61
N ARG A 311 67.56 -9.57 27.18
CA ARG A 311 66.52 -10.45 26.63
C ARG A 311 66.74 -10.63 25.12
N ASP A 312 67.14 -11.83 24.71
CA ASP A 312 67.64 -12.11 23.35
C ASP A 312 66.61 -11.82 22.24
N ASP A 313 65.34 -12.18 22.45
CA ASP A 313 64.24 -11.95 21.50
C ASP A 313 63.98 -10.46 21.18
N GLN A 314 64.53 -9.54 21.98
CA GLN A 314 64.46 -8.10 21.73
C GLN A 314 65.55 -7.58 20.80
N ASN A 315 66.60 -8.36 20.49
CA ASN A 315 67.68 -7.92 19.62
C ASN A 315 67.33 -8.08 18.12
N ARG A 316 66.26 -7.39 17.68
CA ARG A 316 65.70 -7.43 16.33
C ARG A 316 65.54 -6.03 15.72
N ASP A 317 64.94 -5.96 14.54
CA ASP A 317 64.68 -4.71 13.83
C ASP A 317 63.35 -4.07 14.26
N TYR A 318 63.35 -2.76 14.45
CA TYR A 318 62.21 -1.99 14.91
C TYR A 318 61.93 -0.80 14.00
N LEU A 319 60.64 -0.43 13.88
CA LEU A 319 60.19 0.82 13.29
C LEU A 319 59.87 1.82 14.40
N ILE A 320 60.50 2.99 14.39
CA ILE A 320 60.21 4.06 15.35
C ILE A 320 58.89 4.73 14.98
N THR A 321 57.89 4.58 15.84
CA THR A 321 56.54 5.11 15.65
C THR A 321 56.35 6.50 16.25
N GLY A 322 57.20 6.90 17.20
CA GLY A 322 57.16 8.22 17.82
C GLY A 322 58.44 8.56 18.57
N VAL A 323 58.76 9.85 18.67
CA VAL A 323 59.84 10.39 19.49
C VAL A 323 59.39 11.64 20.25
N ASN A 324 59.89 11.77 21.48
CA ASN A 324 59.85 12.97 22.29
C ASN A 324 61.28 13.27 22.74
N LEU A 325 61.89 14.25 22.07
CA LEU A 325 63.28 14.62 22.23
C LEU A 325 63.38 15.92 22.99
N HIS A 326 64.29 15.96 23.96
CA HIS A 326 64.59 17.12 24.77
C HIS A 326 66.10 17.40 24.69
N ALA A 327 66.45 18.62 24.26
CA ALA A 327 67.84 19.06 24.24
C ALA A 327 67.98 20.47 24.83
N ASP A 328 69.03 20.67 25.63
CA ASP A 328 69.40 21.95 26.23
C ASP A 328 70.87 22.25 25.87
N ALA A 329 71.10 23.42 25.28
CA ALA A 329 72.41 23.91 24.89
C ALA A 329 73.04 24.86 25.93
N GLY A 330 72.43 25.01 27.11
CA GLY A 330 72.86 25.88 28.20
C GLY A 330 72.58 27.37 27.96
N GLU A 331 72.82 28.23 28.95
CA GLU A 331 72.64 29.67 28.79
C GLU A 331 73.74 30.31 27.91
N PHE A 332 73.41 31.43 27.24
CA PHE A 332 74.40 32.23 26.50
C PHE A 332 75.24 33.12 27.43
N ALA A 333 74.74 33.42 28.63
CA ALA A 333 75.45 34.18 29.67
C ALA A 333 76.20 33.25 30.62
N SER A 334 77.44 33.61 30.97
CA SER A 334 78.21 32.91 32.00
C SER A 334 77.80 33.42 33.39
N ALA A 335 76.95 32.68 34.11
CA ALA A 335 76.65 32.97 35.51
C ALA A 335 77.71 32.32 36.45
N PRO A 336 78.21 33.01 37.50
CA PRO A 336 79.05 32.39 38.51
C PRO A 336 78.18 31.52 39.43
N GLY A 337 78.20 30.20 39.21
CA GLY A 337 77.42 29.22 39.97
C GLY A 337 76.71 28.22 39.06
N GLY A 338 77.46 27.22 38.60
CA GLY A 338 77.02 25.97 37.96
C GLY A 338 75.64 25.95 37.30
N GLY A 339 75.54 26.45 36.06
CA GLY A 339 74.46 26.04 35.17
C GLY A 339 74.67 24.57 34.74
N GLU A 340 73.58 23.80 34.65
CA GLU A 340 73.63 22.45 34.05
C GLU A 340 74.22 22.55 32.63
N GLY A 341 75.14 21.63 32.30
CA GLY A 341 75.81 21.59 30.99
C GLY A 341 74.88 21.15 29.84
N GLU A 342 75.43 21.02 28.63
CA GLU A 342 74.69 20.50 27.47
C GLU A 342 74.00 19.16 27.79
N PHE A 343 72.69 19.07 27.54
CA PHE A 343 71.86 17.91 27.86
C PHE A 343 71.11 17.43 26.61
N PHE A 344 71.00 16.10 26.46
CA PHE A 344 70.19 15.47 25.41
C PHE A 344 69.53 14.19 25.96
N ALA A 345 68.22 14.08 25.76
CA ALA A 345 67.45 12.87 26.00
C ALA A 345 66.39 12.66 24.93
N CYS A 346 66.15 11.41 24.56
CA CYS A 346 65.13 11.00 23.62
C CYS A 346 64.32 9.85 24.21
N ASN A 347 63.02 10.08 24.41
CA ASN A 347 62.05 9.02 24.67
C ASN A 347 61.43 8.62 23.33
N PHE A 348 61.34 7.34 23.03
CA PHE A 348 60.78 6.89 21.76
C PHE A 348 59.84 5.70 21.96
N THR A 349 58.93 5.54 21.00
CA THR A 349 58.10 4.36 20.85
C THR A 349 58.42 3.67 19.54
N CYS A 350 58.39 2.34 19.53
CA CYS A 350 58.60 1.55 18.32
C CYS A 350 57.77 0.27 18.34
N ILE A 351 57.61 -0.32 17.16
CA ILE A 351 57.01 -1.64 16.96
C ILE A 351 58.02 -2.54 16.23
N ASP A 352 57.82 -3.86 16.30
CA ASP A 352 58.57 -4.80 15.47
C ASP A 352 58.45 -4.40 14.00
N LYS A 353 59.58 -4.34 13.26
CA LYS A 353 59.60 -4.05 11.83
C LYS A 353 58.70 -5.00 11.02
N ALA A 354 58.50 -6.22 11.48
CA ALA A 354 57.61 -7.21 10.84
C ALA A 354 56.11 -6.91 11.01
N GLN A 355 55.73 -6.10 12.01
CA GLN A 355 54.34 -5.69 12.20
C GLN A 355 54.01 -4.56 11.23
N GLN A 356 52.99 -4.76 10.39
CA GLN A 356 52.50 -3.70 9.51
C GLN A 356 51.90 -2.57 10.35
N PHE A 357 52.42 -1.36 10.18
CA PHE A 357 51.87 -0.16 10.79
C PHE A 357 50.67 0.33 9.98
N ARG A 358 49.58 0.65 10.68
CA ARG A 358 48.46 1.46 10.19
C ARG A 358 48.13 2.51 11.25
N ALA A 359 47.79 3.71 10.79
CA ALA A 359 47.38 4.78 11.69
C ALA A 359 46.00 4.47 12.28
N ALA A 360 45.81 4.76 13.57
CA ALA A 360 44.48 4.74 14.17
C ALA A 360 43.57 5.78 13.48
N ARG A 361 42.34 5.37 13.16
CA ARG A 361 41.29 6.20 12.55
C ARG A 361 40.70 7.19 13.56
N LEU A 362 41.50 8.18 13.96
CA LEU A 362 41.13 9.20 14.94
C LEU A 362 40.43 10.40 14.29
N THR A 363 40.67 10.61 12.99
CA THR A 363 40.16 11.76 12.28
C THR A 363 38.66 11.56 12.01
N ARG A 364 37.82 12.43 12.56
CA ARG A 364 36.37 12.29 12.47
C ARG A 364 35.89 12.44 11.02
N LYS A 365 35.24 11.42 10.48
CA LYS A 365 34.51 11.51 9.21
C LYS A 365 33.32 12.48 9.35
N PRO A 366 33.10 13.40 8.39
CA PRO A 366 31.95 14.31 8.43
C PRO A 366 30.63 13.55 8.36
N PHE A 367 29.60 14.11 8.98
CA PHE A 367 28.26 13.53 9.05
C PHE A 367 27.23 14.59 8.66
N VAL A 368 26.40 14.30 7.66
CA VAL A 368 25.27 15.15 7.28
C VAL A 368 24.11 14.88 8.22
N GLN A 369 23.79 15.85 9.08
CA GLN A 369 22.83 15.69 10.17
C GLN A 369 21.37 15.51 9.73
N GLY A 370 21.05 15.81 8.48
CA GLY A 370 19.70 15.71 7.94
C GLY A 370 19.65 15.98 6.44
N PRO A 371 18.46 15.83 5.82
CA PRO A 371 18.29 16.08 4.40
C PRO A 371 18.60 17.52 4.02
N GLN A 372 19.02 17.70 2.77
CA GLN A 372 19.23 19.00 2.12
C GLN A 372 18.44 19.05 0.82
N THR A 373 18.22 20.24 0.26
CA THR A 373 17.72 20.33 -1.11
C THR A 373 18.85 20.51 -2.11
N ALA A 374 18.60 20.10 -3.35
CA ALA A 374 19.52 20.26 -4.48
C ALA A 374 18.71 20.44 -5.78
N MET A 375 19.33 21.02 -6.81
CA MET A 375 18.71 21.22 -8.11
C MET A 375 19.06 20.10 -9.06
N VAL A 376 18.09 19.49 -9.74
CA VAL A 376 18.34 18.46 -10.76
C VAL A 376 19.01 19.08 -11.98
N VAL A 377 20.07 18.45 -12.48
CA VAL A 377 20.89 18.95 -13.61
C VAL A 377 21.15 17.86 -14.65
N GLY A 378 21.59 18.27 -15.84
CA GLY A 378 21.93 17.39 -16.95
C GLY A 378 22.41 18.17 -18.16
N PRO A 379 22.60 17.51 -19.32
CA PRO A 379 23.16 18.13 -20.51
C PRO A 379 22.29 19.27 -21.05
N SER A 380 22.95 20.28 -21.63
CA SER A 380 22.24 21.39 -22.28
C SER A 380 21.32 20.91 -23.39
N GLY A 381 20.07 21.42 -23.43
CA GLY A 381 19.05 21.05 -24.42
C GLY A 381 18.21 19.82 -24.05
N GLU A 382 18.50 19.17 -22.92
CA GLU A 382 17.67 18.12 -22.34
C GLU A 382 16.68 18.68 -21.31
N GLU A 383 15.52 18.05 -21.18
CA GLU A 383 14.59 18.28 -20.06
C GLU A 383 14.67 17.18 -19.00
N ILE A 384 15.08 15.97 -19.40
CA ILE A 384 15.12 14.77 -18.55
C ILE A 384 16.45 14.08 -18.82
N TYR A 385 17.25 13.89 -17.77
CA TYR A 385 18.51 13.15 -17.84
C TYR A 385 18.53 12.06 -16.77
N THR A 386 18.34 10.81 -17.21
CA THR A 386 18.22 9.63 -16.35
C THR A 386 18.94 8.44 -16.93
N ASP A 387 19.35 7.51 -16.08
CA ASP A 387 19.91 6.22 -16.49
C ASP A 387 18.90 5.06 -16.41
N LYS A 388 19.36 3.83 -16.70
CA LYS A 388 18.55 2.60 -16.67
C LYS A 388 17.93 2.26 -15.31
N TYR A 389 18.37 2.91 -14.23
CA TYR A 389 17.86 2.68 -12.88
C TYR A 389 16.93 3.81 -12.41
N GLY A 390 16.62 4.79 -13.27
CA GLY A 390 15.81 5.95 -12.90
C GLY A 390 16.55 6.96 -12.00
N ARG A 391 17.89 6.96 -12.03
CA ARG A 391 18.72 7.89 -11.26
C ARG A 391 18.85 9.22 -11.98
N VAL A 392 19.05 10.30 -11.25
CA VAL A 392 19.32 11.64 -11.80
C VAL A 392 20.60 12.22 -11.20
N LYS A 393 21.07 13.34 -11.74
CA LYS A 393 22.19 14.11 -11.19
C LYS A 393 21.69 15.43 -10.61
N VAL A 394 22.40 15.95 -9.61
CA VAL A 394 22.00 17.19 -8.92
C VAL A 394 23.19 18.12 -8.72
N LEU A 395 22.90 19.40 -8.57
CA LEU A 395 23.81 20.42 -8.07
C LEU A 395 23.41 20.78 -6.64
N PHE A 396 24.31 20.55 -5.69
CA PHE A 396 24.11 20.96 -4.29
C PHE A 396 24.37 22.46 -4.13
N HIS A 397 23.61 23.13 -3.27
CA HIS A 397 23.71 24.58 -3.06
C HIS A 397 25.06 25.06 -2.51
N TRP A 398 25.80 24.18 -1.84
CA TRP A 398 27.13 24.46 -1.30
C TRP A 398 28.26 24.13 -2.29
N ASP A 399 27.95 23.48 -3.42
CA ASP A 399 28.97 23.19 -4.43
C ASP A 399 29.24 24.44 -5.27
N ARG A 400 30.38 25.07 -5.01
CA ARG A 400 30.85 26.28 -5.68
C ARG A 400 31.76 26.02 -6.88
N TYR A 401 32.07 24.75 -7.16
CA TYR A 401 33.02 24.35 -8.21
C TYR A 401 32.32 23.75 -9.41
N ALA A 402 31.22 23.02 -9.20
CA ALA A 402 30.43 22.47 -10.28
C ALA A 402 29.69 23.55 -11.07
N LYS A 403 29.49 23.24 -12.36
CA LYS A 403 28.51 23.94 -13.20
C LYS A 403 27.19 23.19 -13.12
N ALA A 404 26.09 23.88 -13.45
CA ALA A 404 24.78 23.26 -13.55
C ALA A 404 24.64 22.39 -14.81
N ASP A 405 25.46 21.33 -14.91
CA ASP A 405 25.54 20.39 -16.04
C ASP A 405 25.64 18.93 -15.56
N GLU A 406 25.78 17.99 -16.49
CA GLU A 406 25.84 16.55 -16.20
C GLU A 406 27.05 16.09 -15.39
N ASN A 407 28.01 16.97 -15.07
CA ASN A 407 29.21 16.63 -14.31
C ASN A 407 29.14 17.07 -12.84
N ALA A 408 28.04 17.71 -12.40
CA ALA A 408 27.92 18.25 -11.05
C ALA A 408 27.97 17.19 -9.94
N SER A 409 27.40 16.00 -10.19
CA SER A 409 27.37 14.91 -9.20
C SER A 409 27.47 13.52 -9.83
N CYS A 410 27.60 12.51 -8.97
CA CYS A 410 27.35 11.12 -9.31
C CYS A 410 25.86 10.89 -9.64
N TRP A 411 25.53 9.67 -10.07
CA TRP A 411 24.15 9.26 -10.30
C TRP A 411 23.45 8.92 -8.97
N ILE A 412 22.41 9.69 -8.64
CA ILE A 412 21.68 9.60 -7.38
C ILE A 412 20.35 8.87 -7.59
N ARG A 413 20.08 7.84 -6.77
CA ARG A 413 18.80 7.13 -6.81
C ARG A 413 17.66 8.02 -6.34
N VAL A 414 16.49 7.84 -6.95
CA VAL A 414 15.28 8.59 -6.64
C VAL A 414 14.26 7.66 -6.01
N SER A 415 13.88 7.94 -4.76
CA SER A 415 12.75 7.29 -4.10
C SER A 415 11.47 7.46 -4.94
N GLN A 416 10.70 6.38 -5.05
CA GLN A 416 9.44 6.36 -5.78
C GLN A 416 8.29 6.08 -4.81
N ALA A 417 7.08 6.49 -5.18
CA ALA A 417 5.88 6.22 -4.37
C ALA A 417 5.61 4.71 -4.22
N TRP A 418 5.99 3.90 -5.22
CA TRP A 418 5.86 2.45 -5.19
C TRP A 418 6.86 1.81 -6.16
N ALA A 419 7.69 0.86 -5.72
CA ALA A 419 8.69 0.21 -6.58
C ALA A 419 8.70 -1.31 -6.39
N GLY A 420 8.45 -2.04 -7.47
CA GLY A 420 8.48 -3.51 -7.55
C GLY A 420 9.30 -4.01 -8.74
N LYS A 421 9.35 -5.33 -8.92
CA LYS A 421 10.14 -5.97 -10.00
C LYS A 421 9.48 -5.73 -11.37
N GLN A 422 9.87 -4.65 -12.05
CA GLN A 422 9.30 -4.18 -13.34
C GLN A 422 7.83 -3.71 -13.25
N TRP A 423 7.40 -3.25 -12.07
CA TRP A 423 6.08 -2.65 -11.86
C TRP A 423 6.17 -1.62 -10.72
N GLY A 424 5.26 -0.63 -10.69
CA GLY A 424 5.26 0.42 -9.68
C GLY A 424 4.99 1.81 -10.27
N ALA A 425 5.15 2.84 -9.45
CA ALA A 425 5.07 4.24 -9.86
C ALA A 425 6.46 4.77 -10.23
N ILE A 426 6.57 5.45 -11.38
CA ILE A 426 7.79 6.14 -11.77
C ILE A 426 7.48 7.58 -12.16
N TYR A 427 8.10 8.50 -11.44
CA TYR A 427 8.11 9.91 -11.80
C TYR A 427 9.57 10.33 -11.82
N THR A 428 10.15 10.64 -12.97
CA THR A 428 11.56 11.04 -13.03
C THR A 428 11.68 12.55 -12.79
N PRO A 429 12.46 13.01 -11.79
CA PRO A 429 12.75 14.44 -11.63
C PRO A 429 13.35 15.02 -12.91
N ARG A 430 12.89 16.20 -13.32
CA ARG A 430 13.37 16.90 -14.53
C ARG A 430 14.43 17.93 -14.20
N ILE A 431 15.27 18.25 -15.16
CA ILE A 431 16.30 19.30 -15.03
C ILE A 431 15.63 20.61 -14.60
N GLY A 432 16.21 21.28 -13.61
CA GLY A 432 15.67 22.51 -13.02
C GLY A 432 14.66 22.31 -11.89
N GLN A 433 14.27 21.08 -11.55
CA GLN A 433 13.41 20.81 -10.39
C GLN A 433 14.24 20.71 -9.10
N GLU A 434 13.66 21.16 -7.99
CA GLU A 434 14.25 21.03 -6.65
C GLU A 434 13.84 19.71 -5.99
N VAL A 435 14.84 18.97 -5.50
CA VAL A 435 14.68 17.66 -4.86
C VAL A 435 15.24 17.70 -3.44
N ILE A 436 14.67 16.86 -2.56
CA ILE A 436 15.21 16.59 -1.22
C ILE A 436 16.17 15.42 -1.32
N VAL A 437 17.40 15.59 -0.86
CA VAL A 437 18.48 14.62 -0.84
C VAL A 437 18.82 14.26 0.60
N GLU A 438 18.67 12.98 0.93
CA GLU A 438 19.20 12.36 2.14
C GLU A 438 20.55 11.69 1.85
N PHE A 439 21.25 11.30 2.91
CA PHE A 439 22.58 10.70 2.85
C PHE A 439 22.54 9.41 3.68
N LEU A 440 22.80 8.25 3.04
CA LEU A 440 22.73 6.96 3.72
C LEU A 440 23.79 6.91 4.85
N GLU A 441 23.37 6.54 6.06
CA GLU A 441 24.20 6.61 7.28
C GLU A 441 24.76 8.02 7.58
N GLY A 442 24.12 9.06 7.03
CA GLY A 442 24.59 10.44 7.10
C GLY A 442 25.90 10.69 6.34
N ASP A 443 26.36 9.76 5.51
CA ASP A 443 27.61 9.84 4.78
C ASP A 443 27.46 10.76 3.54
N PRO A 444 28.20 11.90 3.48
CA PRO A 444 28.18 12.79 2.31
C PRO A 444 28.43 12.09 0.96
N ASP A 445 29.14 10.96 0.98
CA ASP A 445 29.49 10.19 -0.23
C ASP A 445 28.33 9.33 -0.76
N ARG A 446 27.22 9.21 -0.01
CA ARG A 446 26.10 8.31 -0.34
C ARG A 446 24.74 9.01 -0.43
N PRO A 447 24.56 9.97 -1.36
CA PRO A 447 23.29 10.67 -1.51
C PRO A 447 22.17 9.78 -2.07
N ILE A 448 20.93 10.06 -1.67
CA ILE A 448 19.69 9.47 -2.19
C ILE A 448 18.57 10.52 -2.17
N ILE A 449 17.83 10.66 -3.27
CA ILE A 449 16.71 11.60 -3.35
C ILE A 449 15.48 10.96 -2.71
N THR A 450 14.88 11.63 -1.73
CA THR A 450 13.70 11.13 -0.97
C THR A 450 12.44 11.95 -1.16
N GLY A 451 12.53 13.13 -1.79
CA GLY A 451 11.38 13.99 -2.00
C GLY A 451 11.56 15.05 -3.08
N ARG A 452 10.51 15.83 -3.30
CA ARG A 452 10.43 16.96 -4.23
C ARG A 452 9.69 18.10 -3.56
N VAL A 453 10.07 19.32 -3.89
CA VAL A 453 9.44 20.52 -3.36
C VAL A 453 9.19 21.52 -4.48
N TYR A 454 8.11 22.30 -4.33
CA TYR A 454 7.85 23.47 -5.16
C TYR A 454 8.60 24.69 -4.58
N ASN A 455 8.94 25.63 -5.45
CA ASN A 455 9.58 26.90 -5.10
C ASN A 455 9.04 28.05 -5.99
N ASP A 456 9.63 29.24 -5.94
CA ASP A 456 9.13 30.41 -6.67
C ASP A 456 9.30 30.31 -8.20
N VAL A 457 10.26 29.51 -8.67
CA VAL A 457 10.46 29.19 -10.09
C VAL A 457 9.54 28.04 -10.51
N ALA A 458 9.48 26.98 -9.71
CA ALA A 458 8.65 25.81 -9.91
C ALA A 458 7.43 25.88 -8.97
N MET A 459 6.45 26.71 -9.31
CA MET A 459 5.23 26.89 -8.52
C MET A 459 4.30 25.67 -8.62
N PRO A 460 3.43 25.43 -7.61
CA PRO A 460 2.38 24.41 -7.68
C PRO A 460 1.48 24.58 -8.93
N PRO A 461 0.90 23.50 -9.50
CA PRO A 461 0.14 23.55 -10.76
C PRO A 461 -1.12 24.43 -10.72
N TYR A 462 -1.64 24.69 -9.52
CA TYR A 462 -2.81 25.51 -9.27
C TYR A 462 -2.47 26.67 -8.36
N LYS A 463 -3.15 27.80 -8.54
CA LYS A 463 -2.92 29.00 -7.75
C LYS A 463 -3.34 28.77 -6.30
N LEU A 464 -2.37 28.72 -5.40
CA LEU A 464 -2.60 28.61 -3.95
C LEU A 464 -2.46 29.99 -3.28
N PRO A 465 -3.23 30.26 -2.21
CA PRO A 465 -4.17 29.36 -1.51
C PRO A 465 -5.59 29.30 -2.10
N ASP A 466 -5.85 29.98 -3.21
CA ASP A 466 -7.19 30.09 -3.82
C ASP A 466 -7.79 28.71 -4.13
N GLU A 467 -6.98 27.79 -4.65
CA GLU A 467 -7.36 26.47 -5.13
C GLU A 467 -6.98 25.32 -4.16
N LYS A 468 -7.00 25.60 -2.86
CA LYS A 468 -6.53 24.70 -1.79
C LYS A 468 -7.26 23.35 -1.65
N THR A 469 -8.41 23.18 -2.29
CA THR A 469 -9.19 21.93 -2.29
C THR A 469 -8.88 21.01 -3.48
N LYS A 470 -7.99 21.44 -4.39
CA LYS A 470 -7.55 20.63 -5.53
C LYS A 470 -6.34 19.77 -5.17
N SER A 471 -6.45 18.48 -5.47
CA SER A 471 -5.34 17.53 -5.51
C SER A 471 -5.13 17.08 -6.95
N THR A 472 -3.88 17.06 -7.45
CA THR A 472 -3.63 16.74 -8.86
C THR A 472 -2.33 15.95 -9.08
N LEU A 473 -2.35 15.10 -10.08
CA LEU A 473 -1.19 14.62 -10.80
C LEU A 473 -1.23 15.21 -12.21
N LYS A 474 -0.39 16.22 -12.46
CA LYS A 474 -0.32 16.93 -13.74
C LYS A 474 1.06 16.78 -14.36
N SER A 475 1.12 16.30 -15.59
CA SER A 475 2.35 16.18 -16.37
C SER A 475 2.59 17.43 -17.23
N ASN A 476 3.70 17.43 -17.97
CA ASN A 476 3.96 18.38 -19.04
C ASN A 476 4.61 17.61 -20.19
N SER A 477 4.09 17.78 -21.41
CA SER A 477 4.66 17.16 -22.62
C SER A 477 6.15 17.49 -22.74
N SER A 478 6.94 16.50 -23.14
CA SER A 478 8.40 16.62 -23.27
C SER A 478 8.82 16.09 -24.65
N LYS A 479 9.74 16.74 -25.38
CA LYS A 479 10.45 18.00 -25.04
C LYS A 479 9.74 19.24 -25.61
N GLY A 480 10.00 20.41 -25.02
CA GLY A 480 9.56 21.72 -25.50
C GLY A 480 8.13 22.07 -25.11
N GLY A 481 7.69 21.63 -23.92
CA GLY A 481 6.29 21.48 -23.51
C GLY A 481 5.29 22.57 -23.93
N GLY A 482 4.06 22.13 -24.19
CA GLY A 482 2.93 22.96 -24.64
C GLY A 482 1.56 22.26 -24.48
N GLY A 483 1.52 21.15 -23.73
CA GLY A 483 0.38 20.28 -23.50
C GLY A 483 0.59 19.44 -22.23
N PHE A 484 -0.45 18.79 -21.71
CA PHE A 484 -0.35 18.06 -20.44
C PHE A 484 -1.32 16.89 -20.33
N ASN A 485 -0.98 15.89 -19.52
CA ASN A 485 -1.95 14.90 -19.04
C ASN A 485 -2.25 15.17 -17.57
N GLU A 486 -3.50 14.98 -17.14
CA GLU A 486 -3.91 15.31 -15.79
C GLU A 486 -4.98 14.37 -15.23
N ILE A 487 -4.80 13.98 -13.96
CA ILE A 487 -5.87 13.48 -13.09
C ILE A 487 -5.97 14.43 -11.91
N ARG A 488 -7.13 15.08 -11.76
CA ARG A 488 -7.40 16.05 -10.70
C ARG A 488 -8.66 15.70 -9.94
N LEU A 489 -8.57 15.81 -8.61
CA LEU A 489 -9.67 15.72 -7.67
C LEU A 489 -9.93 17.11 -7.08
N GLU A 490 -11.15 17.62 -7.22
CA GLU A 490 -11.65 18.82 -6.56
C GLU A 490 -12.58 18.40 -5.41
N ASP A 491 -12.21 18.78 -4.19
CA ASP A 491 -12.96 18.45 -2.96
C ASP A 491 -13.79 19.63 -2.41
N LYS A 492 -13.98 20.69 -3.21
CA LYS A 492 -14.86 21.80 -2.84
C LYS A 492 -16.31 21.31 -2.75
N LYS A 493 -16.82 21.24 -1.53
CA LYS A 493 -18.19 20.79 -1.23
C LYS A 493 -19.26 21.47 -2.09
N GLY A 494 -20.09 20.66 -2.76
CA GLY A 494 -21.14 21.11 -3.68
C GLY A 494 -20.64 21.48 -5.07
N SER A 495 -19.36 21.25 -5.35
CA SER A 495 -18.69 21.50 -6.63
C SER A 495 -17.57 20.48 -6.87
N GLU A 496 -17.70 19.29 -6.27
CA GLU A 496 -16.71 18.22 -6.38
C GLU A 496 -16.57 17.78 -7.85
N GLN A 497 -15.34 17.50 -8.27
CA GLN A 497 -15.05 17.10 -9.65
C GLN A 497 -13.87 16.14 -9.70
N ILE A 498 -14.03 15.06 -10.48
CA ILE A 498 -12.91 14.31 -11.03
C ILE A 498 -12.70 14.80 -12.46
N PHE A 499 -11.50 15.30 -12.75
CA PHE A 499 -11.11 15.77 -14.08
C PHE A 499 -9.99 14.89 -14.61
N VAL A 500 -10.25 14.22 -15.72
CA VAL A 500 -9.28 13.43 -16.48
C VAL A 500 -9.07 14.12 -17.81
N HIS A 501 -7.80 14.40 -18.13
CA HIS A 501 -7.42 15.02 -19.39
C HIS A 501 -6.25 14.26 -20.01
N ALA A 502 -6.46 13.77 -21.23
CA ALA A 502 -5.43 13.23 -22.10
C ALA A 502 -5.14 14.26 -23.20
N GLU A 503 -3.87 14.66 -23.34
CA GLU A 503 -3.43 15.60 -24.38
C GLU A 503 -3.70 15.06 -25.80
N LYS A 504 -3.67 13.73 -25.95
CA LYS A 504 -3.77 13.07 -27.25
C LYS A 504 -4.71 11.87 -27.22
N ASP A 505 -4.17 10.66 -26.98
CA ASP A 505 -4.91 9.41 -27.03
C ASP A 505 -5.24 8.95 -25.59
N GLU A 506 -6.48 8.52 -25.35
CA GLU A 506 -6.92 7.88 -24.10
C GLU A 506 -7.37 6.45 -24.39
N ASP A 507 -6.59 5.47 -23.94
CA ASP A 507 -6.89 4.05 -24.10
C ASP A 507 -7.35 3.44 -22.76
N ILE A 508 -8.60 3.01 -22.69
CA ILE A 508 -9.17 2.34 -21.50
C ILE A 508 -9.35 0.84 -21.80
N ARG A 509 -8.67 -0.01 -21.02
CA ARG A 509 -8.70 -1.47 -21.18
C ARG A 509 -9.25 -2.14 -19.94
N VAL A 510 -10.43 -2.76 -20.07
CA VAL A 510 -11.06 -3.53 -19.00
C VAL A 510 -11.12 -4.99 -19.42
N LYS A 511 -10.41 -5.85 -18.69
CA LYS A 511 -10.26 -7.28 -19.05
C LYS A 511 -11.47 -8.15 -18.69
N ASN A 512 -12.39 -7.62 -17.90
CA ASN A 512 -13.62 -8.31 -17.50
C ASN A 512 -14.81 -7.35 -17.60
N ASP A 513 -15.27 -6.81 -16.47
CA ASP A 513 -16.48 -5.97 -16.42
C ASP A 513 -16.14 -4.49 -16.31
N ALA A 514 -16.63 -3.66 -17.23
CA ALA A 514 -16.70 -2.20 -17.07
C ALA A 514 -18.10 -1.82 -16.57
N ARG A 515 -18.18 -1.06 -15.47
CA ARG A 515 -19.46 -0.61 -14.88
C ARG A 515 -19.43 0.90 -14.70
N GLU A 516 -20.44 1.61 -15.21
CA GLU A 516 -20.60 3.06 -15.08
C GLU A 516 -22.00 3.35 -14.50
N TRP A 517 -22.06 4.12 -13.42
CA TRP A 517 -23.31 4.63 -12.86
C TRP A 517 -23.23 6.15 -12.76
N ILE A 518 -24.14 6.82 -13.46
CA ILE A 518 -24.22 8.28 -13.49
C ILE A 518 -25.48 8.70 -12.72
N GLY A 519 -25.27 9.36 -11.58
CA GLY A 519 -26.36 9.76 -10.69
C GLY A 519 -27.24 10.91 -11.20
N ASN A 520 -26.79 11.62 -12.24
CA ASN A 520 -27.56 12.68 -12.89
C ASN A 520 -27.44 12.60 -14.43
N GLU A 521 -26.58 13.41 -15.06
CA GLU A 521 -26.49 13.52 -16.51
C GLU A 521 -25.15 13.02 -17.06
N ARG A 522 -25.20 12.37 -18.23
CA ARG A 522 -24.01 12.02 -19.03
C ARG A 522 -24.05 12.79 -20.33
N HIS A 523 -23.06 13.66 -20.55
CA HIS A 523 -22.88 14.41 -21.81
C HIS A 523 -21.69 13.82 -22.57
N LEU A 524 -21.91 13.33 -23.79
CA LEU A 524 -20.86 12.79 -24.66
C LEU A 524 -20.83 13.59 -25.97
N ILE A 525 -19.67 14.18 -26.29
CA ILE A 525 -19.44 14.88 -27.56
C ILE A 525 -18.33 14.16 -28.31
N VAL A 526 -18.69 13.51 -29.42
CA VAL A 526 -17.74 12.91 -30.36
C VAL A 526 -17.73 13.78 -31.62
N LYS A 527 -16.61 14.45 -31.91
CA LYS A 527 -16.51 15.38 -33.05
C LYS A 527 -16.36 14.70 -34.40
N LYS A 528 -15.91 13.45 -34.42
CA LYS A 528 -15.72 12.64 -35.63
C LYS A 528 -16.60 11.38 -35.53
N ASP A 529 -15.98 10.21 -35.50
CA ASP A 529 -16.67 8.94 -35.57
C ASP A 529 -16.81 8.30 -34.18
N GLN A 530 -18.00 7.76 -33.90
CA GLN A 530 -18.23 6.82 -32.80
C GLN A 530 -18.51 5.44 -33.40
N LEU A 531 -17.61 4.50 -33.16
CA LEU A 531 -17.74 3.12 -33.61
C LEU A 531 -17.98 2.23 -32.38
N GLU A 532 -19.03 1.42 -32.41
CA GLU A 532 -19.41 0.51 -31.32
C GLU A 532 -19.63 -0.89 -31.88
N LYS A 533 -18.89 -1.87 -31.35
CA LYS A 533 -19.05 -3.28 -31.67
C LYS A 533 -19.46 -4.03 -30.41
N VAL A 534 -20.62 -4.68 -30.46
CA VAL A 534 -21.12 -5.55 -29.39
C VAL A 534 -21.23 -6.96 -29.96
N GLU A 535 -20.43 -7.89 -29.45
CA GLU A 535 -20.43 -9.29 -29.93
C GLU A 535 -21.52 -10.14 -29.27
N GLY A 536 -21.92 -9.78 -28.05
CA GLY A 536 -23.07 -10.36 -27.35
C GLY A 536 -24.31 -9.49 -27.48
N ASP A 537 -25.07 -9.40 -26.39
CA ASP A 537 -26.33 -8.66 -26.36
C ASP A 537 -26.14 -7.18 -26.02
N LYS A 538 -26.89 -6.32 -26.71
CA LYS A 538 -27.06 -4.90 -26.35
C LYS A 538 -28.47 -4.67 -25.82
N HIS A 539 -28.59 -4.51 -24.52
CA HIS A 539 -29.86 -4.14 -23.87
C HIS A 539 -29.93 -2.62 -23.65
N SER A 540 -31.07 -2.01 -23.95
CA SER A 540 -31.34 -0.59 -23.67
C SER A 540 -32.72 -0.45 -23.05
N PHE A 541 -32.79 0.25 -21.92
CA PHE A 541 -34.05 0.62 -21.28
C PHE A 541 -34.05 2.13 -21.02
N VAL A 542 -34.99 2.83 -21.66
CA VAL A 542 -35.14 4.28 -21.54
C VAL A 542 -36.53 4.55 -20.96
N LYS A 543 -36.58 5.06 -19.72
CA LYS A 543 -37.85 5.39 -19.04
C LYS A 543 -38.51 6.65 -19.63
N GLY A 544 -37.69 7.61 -20.05
CA GLY A 544 -38.14 8.84 -20.69
C GLY A 544 -38.20 8.70 -22.21
N ASN A 545 -37.85 9.77 -22.92
CA ASN A 545 -37.84 9.77 -24.38
C ASN A 545 -36.49 9.26 -24.92
N SER A 546 -36.55 8.45 -25.98
CA SER A 546 -35.41 8.17 -26.85
C SER A 546 -35.59 8.94 -28.15
N LEU A 547 -34.80 10.00 -28.33
CA LEU A 547 -34.87 10.87 -29.51
C LEU A 547 -33.63 10.67 -30.37
N SER A 548 -33.81 10.46 -31.68
CA SER A 548 -32.72 10.36 -32.64
C SER A 548 -33.00 11.28 -33.82
N LYS A 549 -32.00 12.09 -34.20
CA LYS A 549 -32.00 12.88 -35.43
C LYS A 549 -30.82 12.43 -36.27
N VAL A 550 -31.10 11.91 -37.46
CA VAL A 550 -30.09 11.51 -38.44
C VAL A 550 -30.32 12.38 -39.67
N GLU A 551 -29.30 13.15 -40.06
CA GLU A 551 -29.39 14.01 -41.26
C GLU A 551 -29.05 13.26 -42.56
N GLY A 552 -28.29 12.17 -42.45
CA GLY A 552 -28.06 11.19 -43.53
C GLY A 552 -28.94 9.95 -43.38
N ASP A 553 -28.41 8.81 -43.82
CA ASP A 553 -29.16 7.55 -43.84
C ASP A 553 -29.17 6.82 -42.49
N ARG A 554 -30.29 6.15 -42.19
CA ARG A 554 -30.40 5.20 -41.09
C ARG A 554 -30.72 3.82 -41.64
N GLY A 555 -29.72 2.94 -41.68
CA GLY A 555 -29.86 1.53 -42.11
C GLY A 555 -29.86 0.55 -40.94
N ALA A 556 -30.57 -0.57 -41.09
CA ALA A 556 -30.51 -1.70 -40.16
C ALA A 556 -30.67 -3.03 -40.92
N THR A 557 -29.81 -4.01 -40.61
CA THR A 557 -29.89 -5.37 -41.14
C THR A 557 -30.07 -6.34 -39.97
N ILE A 558 -31.21 -7.02 -39.91
CA ILE A 558 -31.59 -7.91 -38.82
C ILE A 558 -31.72 -9.33 -39.38
N LYS A 559 -30.81 -10.22 -39.01
CA LYS A 559 -30.85 -11.63 -39.47
C LYS A 559 -31.88 -12.47 -38.71
N GLY A 560 -32.17 -12.10 -37.45
CA GLY A 560 -33.19 -12.73 -36.62
C GLY A 560 -34.57 -12.04 -36.76
N GLY A 561 -35.41 -12.17 -35.74
CA GLY A 561 -36.69 -11.46 -35.68
C GLY A 561 -36.54 -9.98 -35.32
N HIS A 562 -37.44 -9.15 -35.84
CA HIS A 562 -37.60 -7.75 -35.42
C HIS A 562 -38.98 -7.60 -34.79
N PHE A 563 -39.02 -7.37 -33.48
CA PHE A 563 -40.27 -7.25 -32.71
C PHE A 563 -40.45 -5.81 -32.25
N VAL A 564 -41.57 -5.20 -32.64
CA VAL A 564 -41.94 -3.84 -32.25
C VAL A 564 -43.33 -3.88 -31.62
N GLN A 565 -43.44 -3.48 -30.35
CA GLN A 565 -44.71 -3.28 -29.67
C GLN A 565 -44.84 -1.81 -29.29
N VAL A 566 -45.98 -1.20 -29.62
CA VAL A 566 -46.30 0.19 -29.31
C VAL A 566 -47.68 0.20 -28.65
N ASP A 567 -47.74 0.55 -27.35
CA ASP A 567 -48.98 0.48 -26.57
C ASP A 567 -49.95 1.64 -26.84
N SER A 568 -49.44 2.75 -27.38
CA SER A 568 -50.25 3.93 -27.71
C SER A 568 -50.42 4.07 -29.22
N GLY A 569 -49.68 4.98 -29.87
CA GLY A 569 -49.75 5.18 -31.31
C GLY A 569 -48.37 5.11 -31.94
N ASP A 570 -48.28 4.39 -33.07
CA ASP A 570 -47.15 4.48 -33.98
C ASP A 570 -47.54 5.42 -35.14
N ASN A 571 -46.75 6.48 -35.35
CA ASN A 571 -47.02 7.49 -36.38
C ASN A 571 -45.84 7.54 -37.35
N LEU A 572 -46.06 7.00 -38.55
CA LEU A 572 -45.08 7.05 -39.64
C LEU A 572 -45.52 8.08 -40.69
N THR A 573 -44.65 9.05 -40.97
CA THR A 573 -44.82 9.96 -42.11
C THR A 573 -43.65 9.78 -43.07
N VAL A 574 -43.92 9.25 -44.25
CA VAL A 574 -42.94 9.12 -45.34
C VAL A 574 -43.27 10.18 -46.40
N LYS A 575 -42.34 11.12 -46.65
CA LYS A 575 -42.53 12.14 -47.69
C LYS A 575 -42.21 11.63 -49.11
N GLY A 576 -41.39 10.60 -49.20
CA GLY A 576 -41.09 9.86 -50.44
C GLY A 576 -41.83 8.53 -50.49
N ASP A 577 -41.22 7.53 -51.10
CA ASP A 577 -41.83 6.21 -51.27
C ASP A 577 -41.60 5.29 -50.06
N GLN A 578 -42.58 4.44 -49.76
CA GLN A 578 -42.45 3.32 -48.83
C GLN A 578 -42.61 2.00 -49.59
N ALA A 579 -41.56 1.17 -49.62
CA ALA A 579 -41.57 -0.15 -50.25
C ALA A 579 -41.41 -1.26 -49.19
N ILE A 580 -42.33 -2.23 -49.16
CA ILE A 580 -42.33 -3.37 -48.23
C ILE A 580 -42.34 -4.67 -49.03
N LYS A 581 -41.36 -5.56 -48.77
CA LYS A 581 -41.29 -6.90 -49.35
C LYS A 581 -41.27 -7.95 -48.24
N VAL A 582 -42.27 -8.83 -48.22
CA VAL A 582 -42.35 -9.96 -47.27
C VAL A 582 -42.18 -11.27 -48.05
N GLY A 583 -41.21 -12.11 -47.64
CA GLY A 583 -40.93 -13.39 -48.30
C GLY A 583 -41.84 -14.54 -47.89
N GLY A 584 -42.46 -14.44 -46.70
CA GLY A 584 -43.51 -15.33 -46.21
C GLY A 584 -44.85 -14.60 -46.11
N ASP A 585 -45.61 -14.87 -45.05
CA ASP A 585 -46.93 -14.26 -44.85
C ASP A 585 -46.84 -12.84 -44.28
N ALA A 586 -47.68 -11.94 -44.80
CA ALA A 586 -47.94 -10.63 -44.21
C ALA A 586 -49.35 -10.63 -43.59
N ASN A 587 -49.44 -10.47 -42.26
CA ASN A 587 -50.69 -10.50 -41.51
C ASN A 587 -51.04 -9.10 -40.99
N PHE A 588 -52.21 -8.58 -41.36
CA PHE A 588 -52.75 -7.33 -40.83
C PHE A 588 -54.05 -7.62 -40.06
N LYS A 589 -54.06 -7.35 -38.76
CA LYS A 589 -55.24 -7.50 -37.90
C LYS A 589 -55.48 -6.21 -37.13
N THR A 590 -56.68 -5.65 -37.26
CA THR A 590 -57.10 -4.44 -36.54
C THR A 590 -58.38 -4.73 -35.76
N ASP A 591 -58.45 -4.37 -34.48
CA ASP A 591 -59.67 -4.56 -33.67
C ASP A 591 -60.76 -3.51 -33.99
N LYS A 592 -60.36 -2.40 -34.62
CA LYS A 592 -61.26 -1.34 -35.08
C LYS A 592 -61.29 -1.30 -36.61
N ASN A 593 -60.72 -0.26 -37.21
CA ASN A 593 -60.79 -0.03 -38.65
C ASN A 593 -59.41 -0.22 -39.27
N LEU A 594 -59.36 -0.92 -40.40
CA LEU A 594 -58.28 -0.82 -41.38
C LEU A 594 -58.79 0.09 -42.50
N ASN A 595 -58.26 1.31 -42.56
CA ASN A 595 -58.61 2.29 -43.60
C ASN A 595 -57.46 2.38 -44.60
N GLU A 596 -57.72 2.04 -45.86
CA GLU A 596 -56.77 2.20 -46.96
C GLU A 596 -57.33 3.22 -47.96
N GLU A 597 -56.56 4.27 -48.24
CA GLU A 597 -56.89 5.28 -49.24
C GLU A 597 -55.68 5.51 -50.14
N ALA A 598 -55.91 5.55 -51.46
CA ALA A 598 -54.92 6.00 -52.43
C ALA A 598 -55.57 7.00 -53.38
N ALA A 599 -54.93 8.14 -53.61
CA ALA A 599 -55.44 9.19 -54.50
C ALA A 599 -55.62 8.72 -55.96
N GLN A 600 -54.95 7.63 -56.36
CA GLN A 600 -55.02 7.11 -57.73
C GLN A 600 -55.50 5.65 -57.80
N LYS A 601 -54.77 4.70 -57.20
CA LYS A 601 -55.04 3.26 -57.38
C LYS A 601 -54.62 2.44 -56.16
N ILE A 602 -55.49 1.52 -55.73
CA ILE A 602 -55.14 0.37 -54.88
C ILE A 602 -55.12 -0.87 -55.77
N SER A 603 -54.04 -1.65 -55.76
CA SER A 603 -53.88 -2.88 -56.58
C SER A 603 -53.71 -4.11 -55.67
N ILE A 604 -54.64 -5.07 -55.77
CA ILE A 604 -54.56 -6.35 -55.05
C ILE A 604 -54.47 -7.48 -56.07
N LYS A 605 -53.46 -8.35 -55.92
CA LYS A 605 -53.26 -9.54 -56.76
C LYS A 605 -52.90 -10.72 -55.86
N ALA A 606 -53.73 -11.77 -55.88
CA ALA A 606 -53.41 -13.06 -55.27
C ALA A 606 -52.94 -14.05 -56.36
N GLY A 607 -51.97 -14.90 -56.03
CA GLY A 607 -51.47 -15.94 -56.94
C GLY A 607 -52.39 -17.17 -57.03
N THR A 608 -53.10 -17.48 -55.95
CA THR A 608 -54.05 -18.59 -55.85
C THR A 608 -55.42 -18.06 -55.45
N ASP A 609 -55.64 -17.81 -54.16
CA ASP A 609 -56.94 -17.52 -53.59
C ASP A 609 -57.00 -16.11 -53.00
N LEU A 610 -58.15 -15.46 -53.17
CA LEU A 610 -58.50 -14.23 -52.46
C LEU A 610 -59.81 -14.48 -51.71
N HIS A 611 -59.74 -14.57 -50.39
CA HIS A 611 -60.90 -14.71 -49.52
C HIS A 611 -61.25 -13.36 -48.88
N ILE A 612 -62.48 -12.89 -49.09
CA ILE A 612 -63.01 -11.69 -48.44
C ILE A 612 -64.28 -12.07 -47.70
N LYS A 613 -64.32 -11.83 -46.40
CA LYS A 613 -65.48 -12.09 -45.53
C LYS A 613 -65.79 -10.83 -44.73
N ALA A 614 -67.01 -10.34 -44.84
CA ALA A 614 -67.54 -9.28 -43.97
C ALA A 614 -68.56 -9.89 -43.00
N GLY A 615 -68.54 -9.46 -41.73
CA GLY A 615 -69.46 -9.97 -40.71
C GLY A 615 -70.87 -9.37 -40.77
N THR A 616 -70.99 -8.15 -41.32
CA THR A 616 -72.27 -7.42 -41.42
C THR A 616 -72.56 -7.05 -42.87
N ASN A 617 -71.83 -6.08 -43.41
CA ASN A 617 -72.03 -5.55 -44.76
C ASN A 617 -70.75 -5.69 -45.58
N TYR A 618 -70.86 -6.35 -46.74
CA TYR A 618 -69.88 -6.22 -47.81
C TYR A 618 -70.48 -5.33 -48.89
N ALA A 619 -70.03 -4.07 -48.96
CA ALA A 619 -70.52 -3.09 -49.93
C ALA A 619 -69.39 -2.73 -50.90
N VAL A 620 -69.72 -2.76 -52.19
CA VAL A 620 -68.83 -2.31 -53.27
C VAL A 620 -69.57 -1.25 -54.05
N ASP A 621 -69.01 -0.04 -54.08
CA ASP A 621 -69.49 1.07 -54.90
C ASP A 621 -68.38 1.50 -55.87
N ALA A 622 -68.72 1.69 -57.13
CA ALA A 622 -67.79 2.08 -58.18
C ALA A 622 -68.47 3.08 -59.11
N GLY A 623 -67.84 4.24 -59.32
CA GLY A 623 -68.43 5.32 -60.14
C GLY A 623 -68.61 4.99 -61.62
N MET A 624 -68.04 3.90 -62.13
CA MET A 624 -68.19 3.48 -63.53
C MET A 624 -68.71 2.04 -63.68
N ALA A 625 -67.99 1.05 -63.16
CA ALA A 625 -68.37 -0.36 -63.32
C ALA A 625 -67.75 -1.25 -62.23
N VAL A 626 -68.49 -2.27 -61.81
CA VAL A 626 -67.98 -3.43 -61.07
C VAL A 626 -67.95 -4.62 -62.04
N HIS A 627 -66.77 -5.21 -62.27
CA HIS A 627 -66.60 -6.36 -63.17
C HIS A 627 -66.25 -7.61 -62.38
N ILE A 628 -67.14 -8.61 -62.41
CA ILE A 628 -66.94 -9.92 -61.77
C ILE A 628 -66.87 -10.96 -62.89
N LYS A 629 -65.71 -11.62 -63.06
CA LYS A 629 -65.50 -12.68 -64.06
C LYS A 629 -64.94 -13.93 -63.39
N GLY A 630 -65.69 -15.02 -63.43
CA GLY A 630 -65.18 -16.36 -63.09
C GLY A 630 -64.56 -17.02 -64.32
N GLY A 631 -63.41 -17.69 -64.15
CA GLY A 631 -62.80 -18.47 -65.23
C GLY A 631 -63.58 -19.75 -65.57
N ALA A 632 -64.17 -20.39 -64.56
CA ALA A 632 -65.01 -21.58 -64.69
C ALA A 632 -66.44 -21.34 -64.17
N THR A 633 -66.57 -20.85 -62.93
CA THR A 633 -67.88 -20.70 -62.25
C THR A 633 -67.93 -19.39 -61.48
N VAL A 634 -69.13 -18.79 -61.40
CA VAL A 634 -69.48 -17.75 -60.42
C VAL A 634 -70.69 -18.27 -59.66
N VAL A 635 -70.61 -18.34 -58.32
CA VAL A 635 -71.70 -18.76 -57.43
C VAL A 635 -72.04 -17.60 -56.50
N VAL A 636 -73.32 -17.24 -56.42
CA VAL A 636 -73.83 -16.17 -55.55
C VAL A 636 -75.04 -16.73 -54.79
N GLU A 637 -74.95 -16.77 -53.47
CA GLU A 637 -75.97 -17.33 -52.59
C GLU A 637 -76.36 -16.32 -51.51
N ALA A 638 -77.64 -16.33 -51.11
CA ALA A 638 -78.15 -15.50 -50.03
C ALA A 638 -79.16 -16.30 -49.20
N GLY A 639 -79.15 -16.14 -47.87
CA GLY A 639 -79.99 -16.93 -46.96
C GLY A 639 -81.47 -16.53 -46.96
N THR A 640 -81.77 -15.25 -47.16
CA THR A 640 -83.14 -14.72 -47.14
C THR A 640 -83.56 -14.09 -48.45
N GLN A 641 -82.71 -13.31 -49.10
CA GLN A 641 -83.07 -12.61 -50.32
C GLN A 641 -81.84 -12.34 -51.18
N LEU A 642 -81.89 -12.73 -52.46
CA LEU A 642 -80.96 -12.27 -53.48
C LEU A 642 -81.73 -11.35 -54.45
N SER A 643 -81.41 -10.06 -54.41
CA SER A 643 -82.05 -9.05 -55.27
C SER A 643 -81.03 -8.44 -56.23
N LEU A 644 -81.30 -8.54 -57.52
CA LEU A 644 -80.54 -7.90 -58.58
C LEU A 644 -81.42 -6.81 -59.20
N LYS A 645 -81.07 -5.54 -58.99
CA LYS A 645 -81.90 -4.41 -59.41
C LYS A 645 -81.13 -3.43 -60.29
N VAL A 646 -81.76 -3.01 -61.39
CA VAL A 646 -81.26 -1.95 -62.28
C VAL A 646 -82.43 -1.03 -62.62
N GLY A 647 -82.38 0.21 -62.12
CA GLY A 647 -83.51 1.16 -62.24
C GLY A 647 -84.79 0.61 -61.60
N GLY A 648 -85.89 0.58 -62.37
CA GLY A 648 -87.18 0.02 -61.95
C GLY A 648 -87.32 -1.51 -62.15
N ASN A 649 -86.35 -2.17 -62.79
CA ASN A 649 -86.39 -3.61 -63.07
C ASN A 649 -85.59 -4.39 -62.01
N PHE A 650 -86.08 -5.57 -61.63
CA PHE A 650 -85.35 -6.45 -60.71
C PHE A 650 -85.65 -7.94 -60.90
N ILE A 651 -84.70 -8.75 -60.46
CA ILE A 651 -84.86 -10.16 -60.16
C ILE A 651 -84.70 -10.30 -58.66
N ASP A 652 -85.71 -10.86 -58.00
CA ASP A 652 -85.70 -11.06 -56.56
C ASP A 652 -85.98 -12.53 -56.24
N ILE A 653 -85.06 -13.16 -55.52
CA ILE A 653 -85.14 -14.56 -55.12
C ILE A 653 -85.23 -14.58 -53.60
N ASN A 654 -86.32 -15.12 -53.05
CA ASN A 654 -86.59 -15.17 -51.61
C ASN A 654 -87.43 -16.43 -51.27
N PRO A 655 -87.80 -16.72 -49.99
CA PRO A 655 -88.55 -17.92 -49.63
C PRO A 655 -89.91 -18.09 -50.33
N GLY A 656 -90.46 -17.00 -50.88
CA GLY A 656 -91.69 -17.02 -51.68
C GLY A 656 -91.51 -17.44 -53.14
N GLY A 657 -90.28 -17.61 -53.63
CA GLY A 657 -89.95 -18.03 -54.99
C GLY A 657 -89.04 -17.06 -55.75
N VAL A 658 -88.95 -17.25 -57.08
CA VAL A 658 -88.22 -16.37 -58.01
C VAL A 658 -89.20 -15.36 -58.61
N PHE A 659 -89.06 -14.09 -58.24
CA PHE A 659 -89.87 -12.99 -58.74
C PHE A 659 -89.06 -12.18 -59.76
N ILE A 660 -89.58 -12.08 -60.97
CA ILE A 660 -88.97 -11.27 -62.04
C ILE A 660 -89.95 -10.15 -62.36
N LYS A 661 -89.56 -8.89 -62.10
CA LYS A 661 -90.38 -7.71 -62.40
C LYS A 661 -89.56 -6.73 -63.24
N GLY A 662 -89.96 -6.57 -64.49
CA GLY A 662 -89.40 -5.56 -65.38
C GLY A 662 -90.50 -4.92 -66.21
N THR A 663 -90.20 -3.75 -66.77
CA THR A 663 -91.08 -3.05 -67.73
C THR A 663 -91.42 -3.94 -68.93
N MET A 664 -90.49 -4.84 -69.31
CA MET A 664 -90.67 -5.93 -70.28
C MET A 664 -89.69 -7.06 -69.94
N VAL A 665 -90.17 -8.31 -69.84
CA VAL A 665 -89.35 -9.51 -69.54
C VAL A 665 -89.23 -10.35 -70.80
N MET A 666 -88.02 -10.43 -71.37
CA MET A 666 -87.76 -11.18 -72.60
C MET A 666 -87.24 -12.57 -72.26
N ILE A 667 -88.03 -13.61 -72.54
CA ILE A 667 -87.63 -15.01 -72.38
C ILE A 667 -87.28 -15.55 -73.78
N ASN A 668 -86.04 -16.02 -73.97
CA ASN A 668 -85.52 -16.61 -75.23
C ASN A 668 -85.45 -15.70 -76.48
N SER A 669 -85.45 -14.36 -76.34
CA SER A 669 -85.22 -13.43 -77.47
C SER A 669 -84.58 -12.10 -77.01
N GLY A 670 -83.41 -11.75 -77.55
CA GLY A 670 -82.81 -10.40 -77.46
C GLY A 670 -81.79 -10.15 -76.34
N GLY A 671 -80.60 -9.67 -76.71
CA GLY A 671 -79.54 -9.15 -75.82
C GLY A 671 -78.12 -9.49 -76.29
N ALA A 672 -77.20 -8.52 -76.26
CA ALA A 672 -75.75 -8.76 -76.39
C ALA A 672 -75.10 -8.64 -75.01
N ALA A 673 -74.11 -9.48 -74.71
CA ALA A 673 -73.41 -9.42 -73.43
C ALA A 673 -72.67 -8.07 -73.27
N GLY A 674 -72.81 -7.44 -72.10
CA GLY A 674 -71.96 -6.31 -71.73
C GLY A 674 -70.50 -6.75 -71.60
N SER A 675 -69.56 -5.93 -72.06
CA SER A 675 -68.13 -6.15 -71.87
C SER A 675 -67.59 -5.30 -70.71
N GLY A 676 -66.85 -5.92 -69.80
CA GLY A 676 -66.12 -5.23 -68.74
C GLY A 676 -64.65 -5.06 -69.10
N GLY A 677 -64.01 -3.99 -68.61
CA GLY A 677 -62.55 -3.88 -68.63
C GLY A 677 -61.93 -4.98 -67.76
N GLY A 678 -61.04 -5.80 -68.31
CA GLY A 678 -60.35 -6.86 -67.54
C GLY A 678 -59.49 -6.30 -66.40
N SER A 679 -58.98 -7.17 -65.53
CA SER A 679 -58.09 -6.78 -64.42
C SER A 679 -56.61 -6.74 -64.83
N SER A 680 -55.90 -5.66 -64.47
CA SER A 680 -54.45 -5.50 -64.66
C SER A 680 -53.77 -4.86 -63.42
N PRO A 681 -53.59 -5.64 -62.34
CA PRO A 681 -52.93 -5.15 -61.13
C PRO A 681 -51.46 -4.81 -61.40
N THR A 682 -50.98 -3.68 -60.87
CA THR A 682 -49.58 -3.23 -60.99
C THR A 682 -48.73 -3.94 -59.93
N ALA A 683 -47.50 -4.35 -60.26
CA ALA A 683 -46.58 -4.95 -59.29
C ALA A 683 -45.91 -3.88 -58.40
N PRO A 684 -45.70 -4.16 -57.10
CA PRO A 684 -44.97 -3.24 -56.22
C PRO A 684 -43.47 -3.18 -56.55
N ALA A 685 -42.84 -2.03 -56.30
CA ALA A 685 -41.39 -1.84 -56.42
C ALA A 685 -40.64 -2.57 -55.29
N ALA A 686 -39.42 -3.05 -55.56
CA ALA A 686 -38.60 -3.73 -54.56
C ALA A 686 -37.82 -2.72 -53.70
N PRO A 687 -37.65 -2.97 -52.39
CA PRO A 687 -36.82 -2.12 -51.52
C PRO A 687 -35.32 -2.25 -51.83
N GLU A 688 -34.57 -1.17 -51.61
CA GLU A 688 -33.10 -1.12 -51.70
C GLU A 688 -32.44 -1.61 -50.40
N ALA A 689 -31.22 -2.17 -50.49
CA ALA A 689 -30.48 -2.67 -49.33
C ALA A 689 -29.55 -1.61 -48.74
N PRO A 690 -29.41 -1.52 -47.40
CA PRO A 690 -28.49 -0.56 -46.77
C PRO A 690 -27.01 -1.00 -46.93
N ASP A 691 -26.10 -0.03 -46.90
CA ASP A 691 -24.65 -0.27 -46.89
C ASP A 691 -24.20 -1.03 -45.61
N PRO A 692 -23.15 -1.87 -45.69
CA PRO A 692 -22.62 -2.58 -44.53
C PRO A 692 -21.94 -1.64 -43.52
N PRO A 693 -22.03 -1.91 -42.20
CA PRO A 693 -21.34 -1.13 -41.17
C PRO A 693 -19.81 -1.26 -41.28
N LYS A 694 -19.09 -0.20 -40.88
CA LYS A 694 -17.62 -0.17 -40.81
C LYS A 694 -17.12 -0.79 -39.49
N ASP A 695 -16.02 -1.53 -39.55
CA ASP A 695 -15.43 -2.18 -38.37
C ASP A 695 -14.78 -1.18 -37.39
N ALA A 696 -15.00 -1.39 -36.09
CA ALA A 696 -14.25 -0.72 -35.03
C ALA A 696 -12.81 -1.28 -34.96
N LYS A 697 -11.82 -0.42 -34.68
CA LYS A 697 -10.41 -0.81 -34.56
C LYS A 697 -10.09 -1.30 -33.15
N ASP A 698 -9.29 -2.37 -33.05
CA ASP A 698 -8.76 -2.85 -31.76
C ASP A 698 -7.80 -1.81 -31.15
N ALA A 699 -7.93 -1.57 -29.84
CA ALA A 699 -7.00 -0.73 -29.09
C ALA A 699 -5.56 -1.30 -29.06
N ASP A 700 -5.36 -2.57 -29.41
CA ASP A 700 -4.05 -3.24 -29.47
C ASP A 700 -3.24 -2.92 -30.73
N LYS A 701 -3.85 -2.30 -31.75
CA LYS A 701 -3.19 -1.97 -33.03
C LYS A 701 -3.06 -0.46 -33.27
N ALA A 702 -3.41 0.36 -32.27
CA ALA A 702 -3.11 1.78 -32.31
C ALA A 702 -1.62 1.97 -31.98
N ASP A 703 -0.90 2.74 -32.81
CA ASP A 703 0.53 3.02 -32.68
C ASP A 703 0.78 4.43 -32.06
N PRO A 704 0.58 4.68 -30.74
CA PRO A 704 1.18 5.84 -30.10
C PRO A 704 2.66 5.55 -29.79
N GLY A 705 3.56 5.89 -30.72
CA GLY A 705 4.99 6.12 -30.45
C GLY A 705 5.88 4.88 -30.22
N LYS A 706 5.98 3.95 -31.19
CA LYS A 706 6.95 2.81 -31.28
C LYS A 706 8.32 3.10 -30.62
N VAL A 707 9.01 2.21 -29.88
CA VAL A 707 9.03 0.72 -29.67
C VAL A 707 9.61 0.50 -28.24
N ASP A 708 9.40 -0.60 -27.49
CA ASP A 708 9.68 -2.02 -27.78
C ASP A 708 8.54 -2.95 -27.29
N GLU A 709 8.42 -4.12 -27.92
CA GLU A 709 7.48 -5.18 -27.54
C GLU A 709 7.59 -5.51 -26.04
N ALA A 710 6.45 -5.45 -25.34
CA ALA A 710 6.34 -5.97 -23.99
C ALA A 710 6.72 -7.47 -24.00
N PRO A 711 7.54 -7.95 -23.04
CA PRO A 711 7.82 -9.37 -22.94
C PRO A 711 6.48 -10.13 -22.80
N PRO A 712 6.32 -11.28 -23.48
CA PRO A 712 5.12 -12.09 -23.32
C PRO A 712 4.91 -12.43 -21.85
N ALA A 713 3.66 -12.35 -21.40
CA ALA A 713 3.27 -12.79 -20.07
C ALA A 713 3.79 -14.22 -19.83
N PRO A 714 4.35 -14.55 -18.64
CA PRO A 714 4.78 -15.90 -18.35
C PRO A 714 3.60 -16.86 -18.50
N THR A 715 3.72 -17.81 -19.43
CA THR A 715 2.74 -18.86 -19.64
C THR A 715 2.73 -19.78 -18.41
N PRO A 716 1.58 -19.96 -17.73
CA PRO A 716 1.47 -20.99 -16.69
C PRO A 716 1.75 -22.37 -17.30
N PRO A 717 2.47 -23.28 -16.63
CA PRO A 717 2.68 -24.62 -17.15
C PRO A 717 1.34 -25.34 -17.32
N LYS A 718 1.08 -25.82 -18.54
CA LYS A 718 -0.09 -26.68 -18.85
C LYS A 718 -0.01 -27.96 -18.00
N PRO A 719 -1.07 -28.31 -17.25
CA PRO A 719 -1.19 -29.61 -16.60
C PRO A 719 -1.19 -30.72 -17.66
N GLN A 720 -0.36 -31.74 -17.47
CA GLN A 720 -0.13 -32.82 -18.44
C GLN A 720 -1.20 -33.93 -18.42
N THR A 721 -2.31 -33.79 -17.68
CA THR A 721 -3.36 -34.81 -17.62
C THR A 721 -4.76 -34.22 -17.41
N PHE A 722 -5.70 -34.54 -18.31
CA PHE A 722 -7.12 -34.20 -18.21
C PHE A 722 -7.88 -35.25 -17.36
N SER A 723 -8.88 -34.80 -16.59
CA SER A 723 -9.78 -35.65 -15.81
C SER A 723 -10.79 -36.40 -16.69
N ASP A 724 -11.36 -37.49 -16.19
CA ASP A 724 -12.27 -38.33 -16.99
C ASP A 724 -13.57 -37.63 -17.40
N ALA A 725 -14.01 -36.60 -16.68
CA ALA A 725 -15.12 -35.73 -17.12
C ALA A 725 -14.76 -34.83 -18.32
N ALA A 726 -13.49 -34.44 -18.45
CA ALA A 726 -13.01 -33.66 -19.59
C ALA A 726 -12.88 -34.51 -20.86
N LYS A 727 -12.55 -35.80 -20.73
CA LYS A 727 -12.52 -36.78 -21.84
C LYS A 727 -13.93 -37.09 -22.38
N VAL A 728 -14.97 -37.03 -21.55
CA VAL A 728 -16.37 -37.24 -21.96
C VAL A 728 -16.91 -36.06 -22.78
N LEU A 729 -16.47 -34.84 -22.47
CA LEU A 729 -16.81 -33.65 -23.25
C LEU A 729 -16.03 -33.56 -24.56
N GLU A 730 -14.78 -34.03 -24.58
CA GLU A 730 -13.97 -34.19 -25.79
C GLU A 730 -14.59 -35.23 -26.75
N TYR A 731 -15.07 -36.38 -26.23
CA TYR A 731 -15.74 -37.41 -27.02
C TYR A 731 -17.09 -36.97 -27.63
N ALA A 732 -17.90 -36.18 -26.91
CA ALA A 732 -19.17 -35.64 -27.43
C ALA A 732 -18.93 -34.57 -28.51
N ALA A 733 -17.84 -33.81 -28.40
CA ALA A 733 -17.41 -32.84 -29.40
C ALA A 733 -16.82 -33.49 -30.66
N GLU A 734 -16.14 -34.65 -30.52
CA GLU A 734 -15.57 -35.40 -31.65
C GLU A 734 -16.58 -36.25 -32.43
N THR A 735 -17.63 -36.75 -31.78
CA THR A 735 -18.55 -37.74 -32.38
C THR A 735 -19.91 -37.19 -32.81
N GLY A 736 -20.28 -35.98 -32.38
CA GLY A 736 -21.48 -35.27 -32.87
C GLY A 736 -22.83 -35.96 -32.63
N THR A 737 -22.94 -36.88 -31.66
CA THR A 737 -24.21 -37.61 -31.41
C THR A 737 -25.09 -36.86 -30.38
N PRO A 738 -26.34 -36.47 -30.74
CA PRO A 738 -27.32 -35.92 -29.79
C PRO A 738 -28.14 -37.02 -29.11
N PHE A 739 -28.70 -36.73 -27.94
CA PHE A 739 -29.55 -37.69 -27.20
C PHE A 739 -31.04 -37.38 -27.46
N CYS A 740 -31.71 -38.18 -28.30
CA CYS A 740 -33.14 -38.07 -28.62
C CYS A 740 -33.77 -39.45 -28.90
N GLU A 741 -35.12 -39.47 -28.83
CA GLU A 741 -36.16 -40.36 -29.40
C GLU A 741 -36.90 -41.25 -28.36
N GLU A 742 -38.24 -41.26 -28.25
CA GLU A 742 -39.30 -41.05 -29.23
C GLU A 742 -40.55 -40.31 -28.69
N CYS A 743 -41.10 -39.45 -29.56
CA CYS A 743 -42.52 -39.10 -29.63
C CYS A 743 -43.17 -39.96 -30.73
N ASN A 744 -44.28 -40.65 -30.44
CA ASN A 744 -45.33 -41.09 -31.38
C ASN A 744 -46.44 -41.73 -30.52
N LYS A 745 -47.75 -41.54 -30.69
CA LYS A 745 -48.58 -40.87 -31.71
C LYS A 745 -50.05 -40.98 -31.24
N ASP A 746 -50.86 -39.95 -31.53
CA ASP A 746 -52.26 -39.98 -32.02
C ASP A 746 -53.33 -40.90 -31.34
N LYS A 747 -54.62 -40.58 -31.13
CA LYS A 747 -55.59 -39.67 -31.78
C LYS A 747 -56.99 -39.79 -31.09
N ASP A 748 -57.88 -38.86 -31.44
CA ASP A 748 -59.39 -38.93 -31.50
C ASP A 748 -60.31 -38.52 -30.30
N LYS A 749 -60.65 -37.20 -30.22
CA LYS A 749 -61.96 -36.45 -30.24
C LYS A 749 -63.30 -36.93 -29.54
N PRO A 750 -64.32 -36.03 -29.29
CA PRO A 750 -64.89 -35.52 -28.00
C PRO A 750 -66.38 -35.95 -27.72
N PRO A 751 -67.13 -35.48 -26.67
CA PRO A 751 -67.88 -34.18 -26.65
C PRO A 751 -68.11 -33.50 -25.25
N GLU A 752 -68.69 -32.28 -25.26
CA GLU A 752 -68.91 -31.27 -24.19
C GLU A 752 -69.93 -31.62 -23.07
N GLU A 753 -69.76 -31.12 -21.82
CA GLU A 753 -70.86 -30.72 -20.91
C GLU A 753 -70.48 -29.92 -19.62
N GLU A 754 -71.16 -28.77 -19.43
CA GLU A 754 -71.24 -27.83 -18.27
C GLU A 754 -69.96 -27.07 -17.82
N LEU A 755 -70.09 -25.73 -17.69
CA LEU A 755 -68.97 -24.84 -17.43
C LEU A 755 -68.43 -24.99 -15.98
N PRO A 756 -67.12 -25.16 -15.82
CA PRO A 756 -66.44 -25.42 -14.56
C PRO A 756 -66.19 -24.11 -13.80
N VAL A 757 -66.47 -24.07 -12.49
CA VAL A 757 -66.20 -22.91 -11.60
C VAL A 757 -65.22 -23.29 -10.50
N ILE A 758 -64.50 -22.32 -9.92
CA ILE A 758 -63.55 -22.56 -8.81
C ILE A 758 -64.34 -22.98 -7.56
N ALA A 759 -64.08 -24.19 -7.05
CA ALA A 759 -64.74 -24.74 -5.86
C ALA A 759 -63.97 -24.41 -4.57
N SER A 760 -62.64 -24.47 -4.59
CA SER A 760 -61.81 -24.10 -3.44
C SER A 760 -60.39 -23.69 -3.85
N ILE A 761 -59.75 -22.89 -2.99
CA ILE A 761 -58.31 -22.70 -2.96
C ILE A 761 -57.82 -22.93 -1.53
N ALA A 762 -56.79 -23.75 -1.35
CA ALA A 762 -56.23 -24.09 -0.03
C ALA A 762 -54.70 -24.17 -0.06
N TRP A 763 -54.07 -23.83 1.05
CA TRP A 763 -52.62 -24.02 1.23
C TRP A 763 -52.28 -25.50 1.44
N LEU A 764 -51.12 -25.96 0.98
CA LEU A 764 -50.71 -27.38 1.08
C LEU A 764 -49.51 -27.62 2.02
N ASP A 765 -49.75 -28.18 3.22
CA ASP A 765 -48.75 -28.47 4.27
C ASP A 765 -47.91 -29.71 3.97
N GLY A 766 -46.59 -29.54 4.05
CA GLY A 766 -45.60 -30.62 4.00
C GLY A 766 -45.52 -31.39 2.70
N ALA A 767 -44.83 -32.53 2.75
CA ALA A 767 -44.61 -33.39 1.59
C ALA A 767 -45.86 -34.19 1.17
N ASP A 768 -46.84 -34.34 2.06
CA ASP A 768 -48.05 -35.14 1.86
C ASP A 768 -49.24 -34.33 1.30
N ASP A 769 -49.01 -33.08 0.91
CA ASP A 769 -49.99 -32.18 0.30
C ASP A 769 -51.29 -32.03 1.12
N LYS A 770 -51.14 -31.92 2.44
CA LYS A 770 -52.26 -31.80 3.37
C LYS A 770 -52.85 -30.39 3.32
N GLU A 771 -54.14 -30.25 3.01
CA GLU A 771 -54.78 -28.93 2.96
C GLU A 771 -54.87 -28.27 4.34
N THR A 772 -54.58 -26.97 4.39
CA THR A 772 -54.82 -26.12 5.57
C THR A 772 -55.36 -24.75 5.13
N ALA A 773 -56.14 -24.13 6.03
CA ALA A 773 -56.73 -22.83 5.78
C ALA A 773 -55.78 -21.66 6.12
N ALA A 774 -54.89 -21.83 7.11
CA ALA A 774 -53.96 -20.79 7.59
C ALA A 774 -52.76 -21.42 8.32
N GLY A 775 -51.68 -20.66 8.52
CA GLY A 775 -50.47 -21.16 9.18
C GLY A 775 -49.25 -20.26 9.04
N ASP A 776 -48.13 -20.68 9.64
CA ASP A 776 -46.83 -19.99 9.50
C ASP A 776 -45.98 -20.65 8.40
N GLN A 777 -45.48 -19.86 7.46
CA GLN A 777 -44.61 -20.30 6.35
C GLN A 777 -43.14 -20.00 6.65
N TRP A 778 -42.30 -21.02 6.65
CA TRP A 778 -40.87 -20.91 6.95
C TRP A 778 -40.04 -20.65 5.69
N VAL A 779 -39.78 -19.38 5.39
CA VAL A 779 -39.26 -18.95 4.08
C VAL A 779 -37.76 -19.28 3.84
N ASN A 780 -37.02 -19.76 4.85
CA ASN A 780 -35.57 -19.98 4.79
C ASN A 780 -35.07 -21.42 5.09
N LEU A 781 -35.88 -22.48 5.00
CA LEU A 781 -35.43 -23.87 5.32
C LEU A 781 -35.60 -24.87 4.17
N PRO A 782 -34.67 -25.67 3.64
CA PRO A 782 -34.92 -26.47 2.41
C PRO A 782 -36.14 -27.38 2.51
N ARG A 783 -36.88 -27.61 1.41
CA ARG A 783 -37.98 -28.59 1.39
C ARG A 783 -37.49 -29.97 1.83
N GLU A 784 -36.29 -30.33 1.40
CA GLU A 784 -35.57 -31.56 1.72
C GLU A 784 -34.87 -31.56 3.10
N ALA A 785 -35.03 -30.52 3.92
CA ALA A 785 -34.44 -30.43 5.26
C ALA A 785 -35.15 -31.40 6.23
N LYS A 786 -34.68 -32.65 6.27
CA LYS A 786 -35.27 -33.79 7.02
C LYS A 786 -35.27 -33.67 8.56
N TRP A 787 -34.83 -32.55 9.11
CA TRP A 787 -34.49 -32.41 10.53
C TRP A 787 -35.39 -31.45 11.31
N VAL A 788 -36.60 -31.21 10.80
CA VAL A 788 -37.59 -30.32 11.43
C VAL A 788 -38.93 -31.03 11.71
N ASP A 789 -39.06 -32.33 11.43
CA ASP A 789 -40.38 -32.99 11.41
C ASP A 789 -40.81 -33.72 12.70
N ALA A 790 -40.00 -33.77 13.76
CA ALA A 790 -40.42 -34.43 15.01
C ALA A 790 -40.04 -33.67 16.29
N ASP A 791 -38.83 -33.12 16.38
CA ASP A 791 -38.28 -32.72 17.68
C ASP A 791 -38.74 -31.35 18.19
N HIS A 792 -39.31 -30.47 17.35
CA HIS A 792 -39.56 -29.05 17.70
C HIS A 792 -40.99 -28.54 17.45
N GLY A 793 -41.93 -29.39 17.03
CA GLY A 793 -43.36 -29.01 16.94
C GLY A 793 -43.72 -27.97 15.88
N VAL A 794 -42.87 -27.75 14.86
CA VAL A 794 -43.04 -26.73 13.82
C VAL A 794 -43.70 -27.31 12.56
N ALA A 795 -44.91 -26.84 12.22
CA ALA A 795 -45.64 -27.23 10.99
C ALA A 795 -44.89 -26.83 9.69
N ASN A 796 -45.14 -27.51 8.56
CA ASN A 796 -44.18 -27.69 7.46
C ASN A 796 -44.38 -26.74 6.23
N ILE A 797 -45.47 -25.98 6.08
CA ILE A 797 -46.09 -25.55 4.80
C ILE A 797 -45.33 -24.69 3.73
N ASP A 798 -44.02 -24.75 3.68
CA ASP A 798 -43.23 -25.15 2.51
C ASP A 798 -41.87 -24.49 2.67
N ARG A 799 -41.07 -25.20 3.45
CA ARG A 799 -39.75 -24.80 3.90
C ARG A 799 -38.92 -24.32 2.67
N LEU A 800 -38.30 -23.13 2.79
CA LEU A 800 -37.32 -22.44 1.90
C LEU A 800 -37.91 -21.84 0.66
N SER A 801 -39.15 -22.15 0.37
CA SER A 801 -39.78 -21.54 -0.75
C SER A 801 -40.44 -20.28 -0.23
N LEU A 802 -39.89 -19.13 -0.62
CA LEU A 802 -40.69 -17.91 -0.76
C LEU A 802 -41.86 -18.12 -1.74
N LYS A 803 -42.02 -19.32 -2.31
CA LYS A 803 -43.10 -19.71 -3.20
C LYS A 803 -43.96 -20.82 -2.58
N PRO A 804 -44.94 -20.50 -1.72
CA PRO A 804 -45.77 -21.50 -1.04
C PRO A 804 -46.62 -22.27 -2.04
N ARG A 805 -46.97 -23.50 -1.65
CA ARG A 805 -47.82 -24.38 -2.46
C ARG A 805 -49.28 -24.20 -2.09
N PHE A 806 -50.12 -24.16 -3.11
CA PHE A 806 -51.56 -24.14 -2.95
C PHE A 806 -52.21 -25.00 -4.02
N ARG A 807 -53.38 -25.54 -3.68
CA ARG A 807 -54.24 -26.26 -4.61
C ARG A 807 -55.43 -25.39 -4.94
N VAL A 808 -55.73 -25.26 -6.23
CA VAL A 808 -57.01 -24.77 -6.72
C VAL A 808 -57.79 -25.96 -7.25
N THR A 809 -59.03 -26.11 -6.84
CA THR A 809 -59.92 -27.20 -7.28
C THR A 809 -61.14 -26.59 -7.93
N PHE A 810 -61.45 -27.03 -9.15
CA PHE A 810 -62.67 -26.68 -9.85
C PHE A 810 -63.78 -27.69 -9.58
N SER A 811 -65.03 -27.26 -9.74
CA SER A 811 -66.22 -28.09 -9.54
C SER A 811 -66.34 -29.29 -10.49
N LYS A 812 -65.55 -29.30 -11.58
CA LYS A 812 -65.52 -30.38 -12.57
C LYS A 812 -64.09 -30.69 -13.04
N PRO A 813 -63.78 -31.95 -13.34
CA PRO A 813 -62.55 -32.32 -14.03
C PRO A 813 -62.38 -31.58 -15.36
N GLY A 814 -61.14 -31.30 -15.76
CA GLY A 814 -60.81 -30.62 -17.01
C GLY A 814 -59.80 -29.48 -16.85
N SER A 815 -59.33 -28.95 -17.97
CA SER A 815 -58.29 -27.91 -18.00
C SER A 815 -58.92 -26.52 -18.11
N HIS A 816 -58.94 -25.81 -16.98
CA HIS A 816 -59.67 -24.54 -16.80
C HIS A 816 -58.70 -23.42 -16.49
N ALA A 817 -58.79 -22.31 -17.22
CA ALA A 817 -57.91 -21.17 -17.03
C ALA A 817 -58.43 -20.26 -15.90
N PHE A 818 -57.58 -19.94 -14.94
CA PHE A 818 -57.88 -19.04 -13.84
C PHE A 818 -56.69 -18.16 -13.50
N LYS A 819 -56.96 -17.08 -12.78
CA LYS A 819 -55.97 -16.11 -12.34
C LYS A 819 -55.86 -16.16 -10.82
N VAL A 820 -54.65 -16.13 -10.30
CA VAL A 820 -54.39 -16.04 -8.87
C VAL A 820 -53.66 -14.73 -8.57
N THR A 821 -54.22 -13.96 -7.64
CA THR A 821 -53.69 -12.67 -7.20
C THR A 821 -53.32 -12.74 -5.72
N PRO A 822 -52.11 -12.34 -5.31
CA PRO A 822 -51.77 -12.27 -3.89
C PRO A 822 -52.30 -10.96 -3.28
N ALA A 823 -52.80 -11.06 -2.05
CA ALA A 823 -53.21 -9.91 -1.25
C ALA A 823 -52.44 -9.90 0.07
N ALA A 824 -51.74 -8.79 0.35
CA ALA A 824 -51.05 -8.57 1.63
C ALA A 824 -51.98 -7.92 2.64
N ASP A 825 -51.71 -8.17 3.92
CA ASP A 825 -52.26 -7.39 5.02
C ASP A 825 -51.63 -5.98 5.04
N ASN A 826 -52.39 -4.98 5.46
CA ASN A 826 -51.96 -3.59 5.45
C ASN A 826 -50.84 -3.31 6.47
N ASP A 827 -50.69 -4.16 7.48
CA ASP A 827 -49.67 -4.02 8.54
C ASP A 827 -48.30 -4.64 8.15
N ASN A 828 -48.18 -5.20 6.94
CA ASN A 828 -46.93 -5.80 6.48
C ASN A 828 -45.82 -4.76 6.25
N ALA A 829 -44.57 -5.16 6.53
CA ALA A 829 -43.41 -4.29 6.39
C ALA A 829 -42.96 -4.16 4.92
N ALA A 830 -43.49 -3.16 4.20
CA ALA A 830 -43.14 -2.94 2.80
C ALA A 830 -41.65 -2.59 2.57
N TYR A 831 -41.03 -3.24 1.57
CA TYR A 831 -39.70 -2.88 1.07
C TYR A 831 -39.78 -1.68 0.11
N SER A 832 -39.03 -0.62 0.42
CA SER A 832 -38.76 0.52 -0.46
C SER A 832 -37.89 0.12 -1.65
N ASN A 833 -37.91 0.93 -2.72
CA ASN A 833 -37.08 0.67 -3.90
C ASN A 833 -35.58 0.74 -3.60
N ALA A 834 -35.17 1.56 -2.63
CA ALA A 834 -33.79 1.61 -2.17
C ALA A 834 -33.38 0.30 -1.46
N GLU A 835 -34.25 -0.27 -0.62
CA GLU A 835 -34.04 -1.58 0.00
C GLU A 835 -33.91 -2.68 -1.06
N LYS A 836 -34.85 -2.76 -2.01
CA LYS A 836 -34.82 -3.74 -3.12
C LYS A 836 -33.57 -3.59 -4.00
N GLY A 837 -33.06 -2.36 -4.16
CA GLY A 837 -31.84 -2.08 -4.93
C GLY A 837 -30.54 -2.49 -4.23
N ARG A 838 -30.53 -2.62 -2.89
CA ARG A 838 -29.36 -3.03 -2.12
C ARG A 838 -29.12 -4.54 -2.11
N ASN A 839 -30.19 -5.31 -2.15
CA ASN A 839 -30.11 -6.76 -2.24
C ASN A 839 -31.21 -7.25 -3.19
N ALA A 840 -30.80 -7.76 -4.36
CA ALA A 840 -31.72 -8.29 -5.38
C ALA A 840 -32.57 -9.48 -4.89
N LYS A 841 -32.22 -10.06 -3.74
CA LYS A 841 -33.01 -11.09 -3.06
C LYS A 841 -34.20 -10.52 -2.27
N PHE A 842 -34.16 -9.24 -1.89
CA PHE A 842 -35.31 -8.56 -1.25
C PHE A 842 -36.44 -8.40 -2.26
N LYS A 843 -37.37 -9.34 -2.20
CA LYS A 843 -38.51 -9.39 -3.08
C LYS A 843 -39.80 -9.18 -2.27
N TRP A 844 -40.72 -8.48 -2.91
CA TRP A 844 -42.10 -8.31 -2.44
C TRP A 844 -43.01 -9.09 -3.38
N MET A 845 -44.13 -9.62 -2.87
CA MET A 845 -45.05 -10.57 -3.53
C MET A 845 -45.14 -10.44 -5.06
N ASP A 846 -45.23 -11.58 -5.76
CA ASP A 846 -45.43 -11.61 -7.21
C ASP A 846 -46.73 -10.88 -7.63
N GLN A 847 -46.77 -10.42 -8.88
CA GLN A 847 -48.02 -9.95 -9.46
C GLN A 847 -48.93 -11.13 -9.81
N ALA A 848 -50.19 -10.85 -10.12
CA ALA A 848 -51.16 -11.89 -10.44
C ALA A 848 -50.69 -12.78 -11.61
N LYS A 849 -50.90 -14.10 -11.50
CA LYS A 849 -50.47 -15.09 -12.49
C LYS A 849 -51.64 -15.93 -12.98
N ASP A 850 -51.56 -16.32 -14.24
CA ASP A 850 -52.54 -17.18 -14.88
C ASP A 850 -52.10 -18.64 -14.82
N TYR A 851 -53.04 -19.52 -14.50
CA TYR A 851 -52.85 -20.95 -14.37
C TYR A 851 -53.94 -21.69 -15.13
N THR A 852 -53.65 -22.96 -15.43
CA THR A 852 -54.64 -23.89 -15.95
C THR A 852 -54.64 -25.15 -15.11
N THR A 853 -55.81 -25.65 -14.74
CA THR A 853 -55.93 -26.94 -14.04
C THR A 853 -55.44 -28.11 -14.89
N ASP A 854 -54.98 -29.13 -14.19
CA ASP A 854 -54.64 -30.44 -14.74
C ASP A 854 -55.93 -31.20 -15.09
N GLY A 855 -55.82 -32.35 -15.75
CA GLY A 855 -56.98 -33.06 -16.32
C GLY A 855 -58.05 -33.49 -15.31
N ASP A 856 -57.72 -33.58 -14.02
CA ASP A 856 -58.64 -33.91 -12.93
C ASP A 856 -59.41 -32.69 -12.38
N GLY A 857 -59.21 -31.49 -12.93
CA GLY A 857 -59.87 -30.26 -12.48
C GLY A 857 -59.18 -29.60 -11.29
N THR A 858 -58.01 -30.09 -10.88
CA THR A 858 -57.19 -29.47 -9.84
C THR A 858 -55.94 -28.84 -10.43
N LYS A 859 -55.37 -27.85 -9.76
CA LYS A 859 -54.01 -27.39 -10.02
C LYS A 859 -53.26 -27.28 -8.71
N ILE A 860 -52.19 -28.04 -8.58
CA ILE A 860 -51.20 -27.79 -7.55
C ILE A 860 -50.16 -26.83 -8.14
N VAL A 861 -50.16 -25.59 -7.66
CA VAL A 861 -49.12 -24.63 -8.01
C VAL A 861 -47.98 -24.84 -7.04
N ALA A 862 -46.84 -25.30 -7.57
CA ALA A 862 -45.62 -25.52 -6.81
C ALA A 862 -44.48 -24.68 -7.37
N SER A 863 -43.75 -23.98 -6.50
CA SER A 863 -42.53 -23.25 -6.84
C SER A 863 -42.66 -22.19 -7.95
N ASP A 864 -43.89 -21.76 -8.26
CA ASP A 864 -44.16 -20.80 -9.34
C ASP A 864 -44.61 -19.42 -8.82
N PHE A 865 -45.09 -19.33 -7.59
CA PHE A 865 -45.75 -18.13 -7.09
C PHE A 865 -45.05 -17.54 -5.86
N PHE A 866 -44.34 -16.41 -5.97
CA PHE A 866 -43.49 -15.84 -4.92
C PHE A 866 -44.22 -14.91 -3.93
N THR A 867 -43.79 -14.90 -2.67
CA THR A 867 -44.35 -14.21 -1.50
C THR A 867 -43.24 -13.51 -0.69
N THR A 868 -43.59 -12.59 0.22
CA THR A 868 -42.65 -11.68 0.91
C THR A 868 -41.42 -12.35 1.56
N CYS A 869 -40.24 -11.73 1.39
CA CYS A 869 -39.01 -12.11 2.12
C CYS A 869 -38.98 -11.66 3.57
N ALA A 870 -39.88 -10.76 3.99
CA ALA A 870 -39.95 -10.22 5.34
C ALA A 870 -40.65 -11.20 6.30
N GLY A 871 -40.45 -11.06 7.61
CA GLY A 871 -40.98 -11.95 8.65
C GLY A 871 -42.08 -11.26 9.43
N GLU A 872 -43.03 -12.05 9.92
CA GLU A 872 -44.32 -11.64 10.49
C GLU A 872 -45.28 -10.98 9.49
N ASP A 873 -44.96 -10.95 8.20
CA ASP A 873 -45.87 -10.44 7.17
C ASP A 873 -46.95 -11.48 6.86
N LYS A 874 -48.19 -11.01 6.66
CA LYS A 874 -49.34 -11.84 6.33
C LYS A 874 -49.83 -11.65 4.91
N PHE A 875 -50.12 -12.73 4.22
CA PHE A 875 -50.71 -12.67 2.88
C PHE A 875 -51.70 -13.81 2.66
N LYS A 876 -52.60 -13.61 1.69
CA LYS A 876 -53.56 -14.61 1.20
C LYS A 876 -53.57 -14.62 -0.33
N LEU A 877 -54.15 -15.64 -0.92
CA LEU A 877 -54.34 -15.74 -2.37
C LEU A 877 -55.82 -15.62 -2.70
N VAL A 878 -56.11 -14.87 -3.75
CA VAL A 878 -57.44 -14.71 -4.32
C VAL A 878 -57.42 -15.34 -5.71
N ALA A 879 -58.23 -16.38 -5.92
CA ALA A 879 -58.39 -17.03 -7.21
C ALA A 879 -59.66 -16.53 -7.90
N GLU A 880 -59.52 -16.16 -9.16
CA GLU A 880 -60.57 -15.60 -9.99
C GLU A 880 -60.63 -16.38 -11.31
N ASP A 881 -61.81 -16.83 -11.69
CA ASP A 881 -62.05 -17.42 -13.01
C ASP A 881 -62.10 -16.31 -14.07
N LYS A 882 -61.50 -16.54 -15.24
CA LYS A 882 -61.48 -15.56 -16.35
C LYS A 882 -62.86 -15.27 -16.94
N ASN A 883 -63.89 -16.03 -16.54
CA ASN A 883 -65.29 -15.88 -17.00
C ASN A 883 -66.23 -15.16 -15.99
N ASN A 884 -65.72 -14.32 -15.07
CA ASN A 884 -66.53 -13.49 -14.15
C ASN A 884 -67.32 -14.27 -13.06
N SER A 885 -66.80 -15.41 -12.58
CA SER A 885 -67.33 -16.12 -11.40
C SER A 885 -66.83 -15.49 -10.07
N PRO A 886 -67.52 -15.68 -8.92
CA PRO A 886 -67.11 -15.11 -7.63
C PRO A 886 -65.71 -15.57 -7.20
N THR A 887 -64.95 -14.65 -6.63
CA THR A 887 -63.56 -14.87 -6.18
C THR A 887 -63.53 -15.80 -4.97
N VAL A 888 -62.64 -16.79 -4.97
CA VAL A 888 -62.42 -17.69 -3.83
C VAL A 888 -61.04 -17.41 -3.25
N GLU A 889 -60.94 -17.32 -1.93
CA GLU A 889 -59.72 -16.89 -1.24
C GLU A 889 -59.21 -17.91 -0.22
N THR A 890 -57.90 -17.95 -0.02
CA THR A 890 -57.28 -18.71 1.07
C THR A 890 -57.39 -17.95 2.39
N GLY A 891 -57.18 -18.64 3.52
CA GLY A 891 -56.91 -17.94 4.78
C GLY A 891 -55.48 -17.37 4.82
N TRP A 892 -55.20 -16.55 5.81
CA TRP A 892 -53.92 -15.84 5.93
C TRP A 892 -52.76 -16.79 6.27
N LEU A 893 -51.68 -16.71 5.49
CA LEU A 893 -50.36 -17.22 5.88
C LEU A 893 -49.53 -16.10 6.47
N ARG A 894 -48.71 -16.44 7.47
CA ARG A 894 -47.71 -15.53 8.03
C ARG A 894 -46.31 -16.03 7.73
N THR A 895 -45.42 -15.19 7.24
CA THR A 895 -44.03 -15.56 7.02
C THR A 895 -43.24 -15.61 8.32
N ARG A 896 -42.41 -16.64 8.50
CA ARG A 896 -41.47 -16.82 9.60
C ARG A 896 -40.13 -17.36 9.10
N ARG A 897 -39.09 -17.24 9.92
CA ARG A 897 -37.75 -17.77 9.64
C ARG A 897 -37.18 -18.52 10.81
N LEU A 898 -36.50 -19.63 10.55
CA LEU A 898 -35.89 -20.47 11.57
C LEU A 898 -34.38 -20.38 11.48
N ALA A 899 -33.72 -20.12 12.60
CA ALA A 899 -32.28 -20.19 12.74
C ALA A 899 -31.90 -21.14 13.88
N TYR A 900 -30.72 -21.76 13.77
CA TYR A 900 -30.17 -22.60 14.81
C TYR A 900 -28.99 -21.91 15.46
N LEU A 901 -28.82 -22.11 16.75
CA LEU A 901 -27.70 -21.54 17.49
C LEU A 901 -26.92 -22.67 18.15
N VAL A 902 -25.59 -22.67 17.96
CA VAL A 902 -24.66 -23.59 18.62
C VAL A 902 -23.77 -22.79 19.56
N PRO A 903 -23.93 -22.94 20.88
CA PRO A 903 -22.97 -22.39 21.82
C PRO A 903 -21.64 -23.13 21.69
N ILE A 904 -20.53 -22.42 21.58
CA ILE A 904 -19.18 -22.99 21.70
C ILE A 904 -18.61 -22.63 23.06
N LYS A 905 -18.42 -23.64 23.89
CA LYS A 905 -17.93 -23.53 25.26
C LYS A 905 -16.42 -23.77 25.31
N MET A 906 -15.72 -22.90 26.02
CA MET A 906 -14.32 -23.10 26.35
C MET A 906 -14.16 -23.90 27.65
N THR A 907 -13.24 -24.86 27.67
CA THR A 907 -12.94 -25.68 28.84
C THR A 907 -12.68 -24.83 30.09
N GLY A 908 -13.43 -25.06 31.17
CA GLY A 908 -13.22 -24.37 32.45
C GLY A 908 -13.66 -22.90 32.52
N MET A 909 -14.39 -22.38 31.52
CA MET A 909 -15.10 -21.09 31.64
C MET A 909 -16.43 -21.26 32.41
N ALA A 910 -16.78 -20.23 33.20
CA ALA A 910 -18.04 -20.16 33.96
C ALA A 910 -19.26 -19.98 33.04
N ALA A 911 -20.47 -19.98 33.62
CA ALA A 911 -21.75 -19.94 32.91
C ALA A 911 -21.76 -18.91 31.77
N VAL A 912 -22.21 -19.39 30.62
CA VAL A 912 -22.41 -18.66 29.37
C VAL A 912 -23.76 -17.95 29.46
N ALA A 913 -23.91 -16.76 28.87
CA ALA A 913 -25.12 -15.93 28.90
C ALA A 913 -26.42 -16.72 28.64
N ASP A 914 -27.55 -16.36 29.27
CA ASP A 914 -28.87 -16.92 28.92
C ASP A 914 -29.32 -16.46 27.52
N LEU A 915 -29.01 -17.32 26.55
CA LEU A 915 -29.40 -17.17 25.15
C LEU A 915 -30.93 -17.18 24.95
N GLY A 916 -31.73 -17.49 25.98
CA GLY A 916 -33.18 -17.28 26.02
C GLY A 916 -33.59 -15.85 25.67
N THR A 917 -32.85 -14.84 26.17
CA THR A 917 -33.15 -13.43 25.89
C THR A 917 -32.95 -13.07 24.42
N LEU A 918 -31.84 -13.55 23.82
CA LEU A 918 -31.56 -13.42 22.38
C LEU A 918 -32.67 -14.05 21.52
N ARG A 919 -33.08 -15.27 21.88
CA ARG A 919 -34.16 -16.00 21.19
C ARG A 919 -35.48 -15.26 21.25
N GLY A 920 -35.87 -14.82 22.45
CA GLY A 920 -37.12 -14.08 22.66
C GLY A 920 -37.16 -12.75 21.90
N GLU A 921 -36.01 -12.10 21.73
CA GLU A 921 -35.95 -10.82 21.03
C GLU A 921 -36.13 -10.96 19.51
N TYR A 922 -35.37 -11.85 18.86
CA TYR A 922 -35.53 -12.09 17.42
C TYR A 922 -36.88 -12.71 17.05
N ALA A 923 -37.49 -13.49 17.96
CA ALA A 923 -38.80 -14.08 17.76
C ALA A 923 -39.92 -13.02 17.59
N LYS A 924 -39.82 -11.87 18.27
CA LYS A 924 -40.76 -10.72 18.10
C LYS A 924 -40.77 -10.14 16.69
N HIS A 925 -39.77 -10.46 15.88
CA HIS A 925 -39.57 -9.97 14.52
C HIS A 925 -39.60 -11.08 13.46
N GLY A 926 -40.12 -12.26 13.80
CA GLY A 926 -40.34 -13.35 12.83
C GLY A 926 -39.09 -14.18 12.53
N ILE A 927 -38.10 -14.18 13.43
CA ILE A 927 -36.93 -15.07 13.39
C ILE A 927 -36.94 -15.92 14.66
N GLU A 928 -37.39 -17.16 14.54
CA GLU A 928 -37.36 -18.14 15.62
C GLU A 928 -35.96 -18.77 15.70
N ILE A 929 -35.38 -18.80 16.90
CA ILE A 929 -34.03 -19.32 17.14
C ILE A 929 -34.12 -20.56 18.03
N VAL A 930 -33.60 -21.68 17.53
CA VAL A 930 -33.50 -22.96 18.24
C VAL A 930 -32.06 -23.16 18.73
N GLU A 931 -31.89 -23.34 20.03
CA GLU A 931 -30.59 -23.65 20.63
C GLU A 931 -30.29 -25.15 20.53
N LEU A 932 -29.13 -25.48 19.97
CA LEU A 932 -28.59 -26.84 19.83
C LEU A 932 -27.59 -27.13 20.97
N PRO A 933 -27.27 -28.42 21.23
CA PRO A 933 -26.25 -28.78 22.21
C PRO A 933 -24.92 -28.06 21.97
N ALA A 934 -24.28 -27.61 23.05
CA ALA A 934 -23.01 -26.89 22.98
C ALA A 934 -21.87 -27.77 22.45
N ALA A 935 -20.95 -27.16 21.68
CA ALA A 935 -19.69 -27.76 21.26
C ALA A 935 -18.53 -27.23 22.13
N GLU A 936 -17.45 -27.98 22.29
CA GLU A 936 -16.33 -27.59 23.16
C GLU A 936 -15.04 -27.28 22.39
N ILE A 937 -14.27 -26.32 22.90
CA ILE A 937 -12.90 -26.00 22.45
C ILE A 937 -11.98 -25.77 23.65
N ASP A 938 -10.68 -25.90 23.43
CA ASP A 938 -9.67 -25.48 24.40
C ASP A 938 -9.81 -24.00 24.78
N ARG A 939 -9.61 -23.69 26.06
CA ARG A 939 -9.76 -22.33 26.59
C ARG A 939 -8.75 -21.36 25.98
N MET A 940 -9.27 -20.25 25.47
CA MET A 940 -8.50 -19.10 25.00
C MET A 940 -8.93 -17.85 25.78
N SER A 941 -8.14 -17.49 26.79
CA SER A 941 -8.44 -16.36 27.67
C SER A 941 -8.35 -15.00 26.99
N ASN A 942 -7.48 -14.86 25.98
CA ASN A 942 -7.23 -13.60 25.28
C ASN A 942 -7.19 -13.84 23.77
N ILE A 943 -8.03 -13.13 23.01
CA ILE A 943 -8.00 -13.20 21.55
C ILE A 943 -7.54 -11.84 21.01
N SER A 944 -6.33 -11.80 20.45
CA SER A 944 -5.80 -10.64 19.73
C SER A 944 -6.01 -10.78 18.21
N THR A 945 -5.65 -9.74 17.45
CA THR A 945 -5.64 -9.81 15.96
C THR A 945 -4.68 -10.88 15.43
N ALA A 946 -3.63 -11.25 16.18
CA ALA A 946 -2.71 -12.32 15.79
C ALA A 946 -3.29 -13.72 16.07
N ASP A 947 -4.15 -13.84 17.09
CA ASP A 947 -4.77 -15.12 17.50
C ASP A 947 -6.09 -15.42 16.77
N GLU A 948 -6.64 -14.42 16.06
CA GLU A 948 -7.95 -14.45 15.43
C GLU A 948 -8.13 -15.67 14.50
N ASN A 949 -7.14 -15.97 13.66
CA ASN A 949 -7.20 -17.09 12.72
C ASN A 949 -7.16 -18.45 13.43
N THR A 950 -6.36 -18.57 14.50
CA THR A 950 -6.31 -19.78 15.32
C THR A 950 -7.64 -20.01 16.04
N PHE A 951 -8.21 -18.96 16.62
CA PHE A 951 -9.51 -19.02 17.28
C PHE A 951 -10.64 -19.39 16.31
N LYS A 952 -10.71 -18.73 15.14
CA LYS A 952 -11.66 -19.05 14.06
C LYS A 952 -11.57 -20.52 13.67
N THR A 953 -10.36 -21.03 13.49
CA THR A 953 -10.11 -22.42 13.08
C THR A 953 -10.64 -23.40 14.12
N ARG A 954 -10.31 -23.20 15.41
CA ARG A 954 -10.78 -24.07 16.50
C ARG A 954 -12.31 -24.07 16.63
N CYS A 955 -12.91 -22.88 16.61
CA CYS A 955 -14.36 -22.74 16.68
C CYS A 955 -15.04 -23.36 15.46
N LYS A 956 -14.46 -23.20 14.27
CA LYS A 956 -14.96 -23.81 13.04
C LYS A 956 -14.91 -25.33 13.12
N THR A 957 -13.82 -25.92 13.62
CA THR A 957 -13.70 -27.36 13.83
C THR A 957 -14.75 -27.89 14.82
N ALA A 958 -14.94 -27.21 15.96
CA ALA A 958 -15.96 -27.59 16.94
C ALA A 958 -17.38 -27.46 16.37
N PHE A 959 -17.65 -26.40 15.61
CA PHE A 959 -18.93 -26.23 14.92
C PHE A 959 -19.17 -27.30 13.85
N ASP A 960 -18.18 -27.60 13.00
CA ASP A 960 -18.27 -28.62 11.95
C ASP A 960 -18.51 -30.03 12.53
N GLY A 961 -18.04 -30.30 13.76
CA GLY A 961 -18.32 -31.54 14.51
C GLY A 961 -19.61 -31.54 15.33
N SER A 962 -20.34 -30.43 15.39
CA SER A 962 -21.61 -30.29 16.13
C SER A 962 -22.83 -30.62 15.27
N GLN A 963 -24.01 -30.72 15.90
CA GLN A 963 -25.28 -30.83 15.17
C GLN A 963 -25.57 -29.61 14.28
N GLY A 964 -24.95 -28.46 14.56
CA GLY A 964 -25.13 -27.24 13.76
C GLY A 964 -24.67 -27.39 12.32
N LYS A 965 -23.68 -28.24 12.04
CA LYS A 965 -23.19 -28.46 10.68
C LYS A 965 -24.25 -29.01 9.73
N ALA A 966 -25.04 -29.99 10.20
CA ALA A 966 -26.16 -30.53 9.46
C ALA A 966 -27.28 -29.50 9.23
N LYS A 967 -27.31 -28.43 10.04
CA LYS A 967 -28.27 -27.33 9.95
C LYS A 967 -27.74 -26.11 9.17
N SER A 968 -26.52 -26.18 8.64
CA SER A 968 -25.98 -25.11 7.78
C SER A 968 -26.75 -25.01 6.46
N PRO A 969 -26.91 -23.80 5.89
CA PRO A 969 -26.31 -22.53 6.30
C PRO A 969 -27.14 -21.70 7.30
N TYR A 970 -28.16 -22.26 7.98
CA TYR A 970 -29.05 -21.51 8.91
C TYR A 970 -28.67 -21.62 10.38
N SER A 971 -27.49 -22.15 10.69
CA SER A 971 -26.97 -22.30 12.04
C SER A 971 -25.88 -21.29 12.33
N VAL A 972 -25.90 -20.60 13.47
CA VAL A 972 -24.87 -19.66 13.95
C VAL A 972 -24.14 -20.29 15.14
N ALA A 973 -22.81 -20.25 15.12
CA ALA A 973 -21.99 -20.59 16.28
C ALA A 973 -21.71 -19.33 17.10
N ILE A 974 -21.99 -19.35 18.41
CA ILE A 974 -21.58 -18.29 19.33
C ILE A 974 -20.51 -18.83 20.26
N ALA A 975 -19.28 -18.37 20.08
CA ALA A 975 -18.15 -18.73 20.91
C ALA A 975 -17.88 -17.66 21.97
N PHE A 976 -17.77 -18.09 23.22
CA PHE A 976 -17.52 -17.20 24.33
C PHE A 976 -16.04 -17.21 24.69
N THR A 977 -15.45 -16.03 24.81
CA THR A 977 -14.07 -15.83 25.30
C THR A 977 -14.07 -15.03 26.59
N GLU A 978 -12.96 -15.02 27.35
CA GLU A 978 -12.84 -14.11 28.48
C GLU A 978 -12.62 -12.68 27.98
N HIS A 979 -11.65 -12.47 27.08
CA HIS A 979 -11.23 -11.14 26.65
C HIS A 979 -11.00 -11.01 25.14
N LEU A 980 -11.45 -9.88 24.56
CA LEU A 980 -11.26 -9.56 23.16
C LEU A 980 -10.66 -8.17 22.98
N ALA A 981 -9.36 -8.10 22.65
CA ALA A 981 -8.64 -6.82 22.56
C ALA A 981 -7.47 -6.84 21.58
N VAL A 982 -7.22 -5.69 20.96
CA VAL A 982 -6.01 -5.42 20.17
C VAL A 982 -4.89 -5.04 21.13
N LYS A 983 -3.99 -5.99 21.37
CA LYS A 983 -2.77 -5.77 22.15
C LYS A 983 -1.70 -5.19 21.24
N ASN A 984 -1.09 -4.10 21.66
CA ASN A 984 0.09 -3.54 21.01
C ASN A 984 1.27 -3.75 21.97
N PRO A 985 2.05 -4.83 21.80
CA PRO A 985 3.22 -5.03 22.62
C PRO A 985 4.28 -3.95 22.33
N ASN A 986 5.19 -3.73 23.29
CA ASN A 986 6.40 -2.93 23.08
C ASN A 986 6.17 -1.48 22.64
N GLN A 987 5.15 -0.80 23.16
CA GLN A 987 4.95 0.62 22.86
C GLN A 987 5.93 1.49 23.62
N ASP A 988 6.58 2.40 22.89
CA ASP A 988 7.51 3.38 23.45
C ASP A 988 6.76 4.62 23.94
N LEU A 989 7.05 5.01 25.17
CA LEU A 989 6.66 6.24 25.84
C LEU A 989 7.94 7.02 26.12
N GLU A 990 7.97 8.29 25.73
CA GLU A 990 9.14 9.15 25.94
C GLU A 990 8.70 10.45 26.62
N LEU A 991 9.41 10.83 27.68
CA LEU A 991 9.28 12.12 28.34
C LEU A 991 10.66 12.78 28.37
N ALA A 992 10.84 13.83 27.57
CA ALA A 992 12.09 14.56 27.44
C ALA A 992 12.21 15.70 28.48
N GLY A 993 13.45 16.10 28.79
CA GLY A 993 13.73 17.21 29.71
C GLY A 993 13.40 16.93 31.18
N VAL A 994 13.41 15.65 31.58
CA VAL A 994 13.19 15.22 32.96
C VAL A 994 14.45 15.53 33.77
N ALA A 995 14.32 16.43 34.75
CA ALA A 995 15.34 16.63 35.76
C ALA A 995 15.36 15.42 36.71
N VAL A 996 16.54 14.86 36.94
CA VAL A 996 16.76 13.77 37.89
C VAL A 996 17.92 14.14 38.82
N GLY A 997 17.94 13.61 40.04
CA GLY A 997 18.95 13.92 41.05
C GLY A 997 18.55 13.42 42.44
N PRO A 998 19.44 13.54 43.44
CA PRO A 998 19.18 13.07 44.80
C PRO A 998 17.98 13.76 45.49
N ASP A 999 17.60 14.96 45.03
CA ASP A 999 16.51 15.76 45.58
C ASP A 999 15.25 15.77 44.70
N GLU A 1000 15.26 15.09 43.54
CA GLU A 1000 14.13 15.06 42.60
C GLU A 1000 13.18 13.90 42.90
N ALA A 1001 11.88 14.17 42.89
CA ALA A 1001 10.83 13.18 43.18
C ALA A 1001 10.42 12.37 41.93
N ALA A 1002 9.61 11.33 42.11
CA ALA A 1002 9.06 10.54 41.01
C ALA A 1002 8.27 11.40 39.99
N VAL A 1003 8.42 11.07 38.71
CA VAL A 1003 7.78 11.81 37.61
C VAL A 1003 6.70 10.98 36.93
N GLU A 1004 5.70 11.64 36.36
CA GLU A 1004 4.57 10.96 35.71
C GLU A 1004 4.73 11.03 34.19
N VAL A 1005 4.96 9.88 33.57
CA VAL A 1005 5.04 9.72 32.12
C VAL A 1005 3.62 9.46 31.61
N PRO A 1006 3.02 10.37 30.83
CA PRO A 1006 1.71 10.14 30.25
C PRO A 1006 1.79 9.07 29.16
N VAL A 1007 0.80 8.18 29.13
CA VAL A 1007 0.64 7.16 28.08
C VAL A 1007 0.07 7.86 26.84
N MET A 1008 0.93 8.56 26.11
CA MET A 1008 0.60 9.35 24.92
C MET A 1008 1.42 8.82 23.74
N ALA A 1009 0.76 8.23 22.75
CA ALA A 1009 1.46 7.80 21.53
C ALA A 1009 1.82 9.01 20.65
N ARG A 1010 2.95 8.96 19.93
CA ARG A 1010 3.29 9.91 18.86
C ARG A 1010 2.09 10.07 17.92
N GLY A 1011 1.56 11.30 17.81
CA GLY A 1011 0.56 11.66 16.80
C GLY A 1011 -0.73 12.34 17.27
N LEU A 1012 -0.89 12.74 18.54
CA LEU A 1012 -2.08 13.51 18.98
C LEU A 1012 -1.76 15.01 19.06
N ARG A 1013 -2.57 15.84 18.39
CA ARG A 1013 -2.53 17.30 18.50
C ARG A 1013 -3.13 17.71 19.85
N ALA A 1014 -2.61 18.78 20.44
CA ALA A 1014 -3.19 19.34 21.67
C ALA A 1014 -4.64 19.79 21.41
N GLY A 1015 -5.62 19.12 22.04
CA GLY A 1015 -7.05 19.46 21.94
C GLY A 1015 -8.02 18.28 21.78
N ASP A 1016 -7.54 17.10 21.40
CA ASP A 1016 -8.43 15.96 21.17
C ASP A 1016 -8.82 15.24 22.48
N ARG A 1017 -10.10 15.35 22.85
CA ARG A 1017 -10.67 14.56 23.96
C ARG A 1017 -10.88 13.10 23.53
N LEU A 1018 -9.85 12.28 23.78
CA LEU A 1018 -9.86 10.87 24.21
C LEU A 1018 -10.37 9.74 23.28
N ARG A 1019 -9.54 8.67 23.17
CA ARG A 1019 -9.77 7.22 22.88
C ARG A 1019 -8.79 6.77 21.77
N ALA A 1020 -7.80 5.91 21.94
CA ALA A 1020 -7.87 4.62 22.61
C ALA A 1020 -6.44 4.05 22.73
N ARG A 1021 -5.72 4.39 23.81
CA ARG A 1021 -4.59 3.61 24.33
C ARG A 1021 -4.59 3.78 25.84
N ARG A 1022 -4.69 2.67 26.57
CA ARG A 1022 -4.65 2.68 28.03
C ARG A 1022 -3.67 1.61 28.49
N LEU A 1023 -2.97 1.92 29.58
CA LEU A 1023 -2.32 0.89 30.39
C LEU A 1023 -3.35 0.28 31.32
N TRP A 1024 -3.03 -0.90 31.79
CA TRP A 1024 -3.90 -1.67 32.66
C TRP A 1024 -3.21 -1.89 34.01
N LYS A 1025 -3.95 -1.72 35.10
CA LYS A 1025 -3.38 -1.80 36.46
C LYS A 1025 -3.00 -3.23 36.84
N ASP A 1026 -3.80 -4.21 36.40
CA ASP A 1026 -3.71 -5.62 36.86
C ASP A 1026 -3.66 -6.59 35.66
N LEU A 1027 -2.48 -7.10 35.29
CA LEU A 1027 -2.37 -8.04 34.16
C LEU A 1027 -2.53 -9.50 34.55
N VAL A 1028 -3.10 -10.24 33.59
CA VAL A 1028 -3.20 -11.70 33.54
C VAL A 1028 -1.82 -12.32 33.72
N ALA A 1029 -1.76 -13.44 34.46
CA ALA A 1029 -0.50 -14.14 34.72
C ALA A 1029 0.29 -14.40 33.43
N GLY A 1030 1.48 -13.80 33.33
CA GLY A 1030 2.42 -14.01 32.22
C GLY A 1030 2.57 -12.87 31.20
N GLU A 1031 1.81 -11.78 31.30
CA GLU A 1031 1.82 -10.72 30.27
C GLU A 1031 1.98 -9.28 30.80
N GLY A 1032 2.71 -9.06 31.92
CA GLY A 1032 2.86 -7.76 32.63
C GLY A 1032 2.98 -6.49 31.76
N TRP A 1033 2.57 -5.32 32.28
CA TRP A 1033 2.43 -4.10 31.46
C TRP A 1033 3.78 -3.45 31.14
N PHE A 1034 4.79 -3.70 31.97
CA PHE A 1034 6.12 -3.15 31.84
C PHE A 1034 6.99 -4.03 30.93
N VAL A 1035 7.74 -3.41 30.01
CA VAL A 1035 8.75 -4.10 29.20
C VAL A 1035 10.14 -3.67 29.60
N SER A 1036 10.41 -2.36 29.60
CA SER A 1036 11.68 -1.78 30.05
C SER A 1036 11.55 -0.28 30.32
N ALA A 1037 12.40 0.27 31.16
CA ALA A 1037 12.50 1.72 31.34
C ALA A 1037 13.97 2.13 31.43
N SER A 1038 14.31 3.28 30.87
CA SER A 1038 15.64 3.83 30.96
C SER A 1038 15.63 5.34 30.99
N PHE A 1039 16.62 5.93 31.65
CA PHE A 1039 16.89 7.36 31.60
C PHE A 1039 18.12 7.62 30.72
N VAL A 1040 17.98 8.51 29.75
CA VAL A 1040 19.03 8.92 28.82
C VAL A 1040 19.39 10.38 29.09
N PRO A 1041 20.59 10.70 29.62
CA PRO A 1041 20.98 12.08 29.91
C PRO A 1041 21.03 12.96 28.65
N ASP A 1042 20.58 14.21 28.77
CA ASP A 1042 20.70 15.23 27.73
C ASP A 1042 22.19 15.55 27.53
N GLY A 1043 22.73 15.23 26.35
CA GLY A 1043 24.16 15.35 26.06
C GLY A 1043 24.88 14.04 25.70
N GLY A 1044 24.17 12.90 25.67
CA GLY A 1044 24.66 11.67 25.01
C GLY A 1044 25.36 10.64 25.91
N GLY A 1045 24.91 10.48 27.15
CA GLY A 1045 25.38 9.40 28.04
C GLY A 1045 24.72 8.05 27.77
N ALA A 1046 25.35 6.96 28.23
CA ALA A 1046 24.76 5.61 28.17
C ALA A 1046 23.41 5.57 28.92
N PRO A 1047 22.36 4.94 28.34
CA PRO A 1047 21.08 4.79 29.02
C PRO A 1047 21.23 4.07 30.36
N ARG A 1048 20.61 4.61 31.41
CA ARG A 1048 20.57 3.99 32.73
C ARG A 1048 19.26 3.25 32.88
N ASN A 1049 19.33 1.95 33.13
CA ASN A 1049 18.14 1.13 33.32
C ASN A 1049 17.40 1.55 34.60
N ILE A 1050 16.09 1.74 34.49
CA ILE A 1050 15.20 1.98 35.61
C ILE A 1050 14.49 0.65 35.90
N PRO A 1051 14.63 0.08 37.11
CA PRO A 1051 13.97 -1.18 37.46
C PRO A 1051 12.44 -1.10 37.34
N GLU A 1052 11.80 -2.22 37.02
CA GLU A 1052 10.33 -2.33 36.99
C GLU A 1052 9.69 -1.89 38.31
N ALA A 1053 10.32 -2.23 39.45
CA ALA A 1053 9.84 -1.85 40.78
C ALA A 1053 9.79 -0.32 41.01
N SER A 1054 10.54 0.46 40.23
CA SER A 1054 10.52 1.93 40.24
C SER A 1054 9.45 2.50 39.30
N CYS A 1055 8.72 1.66 38.57
CA CYS A 1055 7.68 2.07 37.64
C CYS A 1055 6.31 1.59 38.15
N THR A 1056 5.38 2.51 38.36
CA THR A 1056 4.03 2.21 38.86
C THR A 1056 2.97 2.79 37.94
N ALA A 1057 2.09 1.95 37.38
CA ALA A 1057 0.97 2.44 36.60
C ALA A 1057 -0.04 3.20 37.50
N LEU A 1058 -0.39 4.43 37.13
CA LEU A 1058 -1.28 5.28 37.92
C LEU A 1058 -2.75 5.12 37.45
N PRO A 1059 -3.64 4.60 38.31
CA PRO A 1059 -5.01 4.32 37.92
C PRO A 1059 -5.88 5.58 37.83
N GLU A 1060 -6.65 5.67 36.75
CA GLU A 1060 -7.84 6.51 36.60
C GLU A 1060 -9.07 5.60 36.81
N GLY A 1061 -9.66 5.65 38.01
CA GLY A 1061 -10.77 4.77 38.40
C GLY A 1061 -10.33 3.34 38.76
N ALA A 1062 -11.24 2.37 38.64
CA ALA A 1062 -11.03 1.01 39.16
C ALA A 1062 -10.07 0.15 38.33
N SER A 1063 -9.73 0.54 37.10
CA SER A 1063 -9.33 -0.48 36.10
C SER A 1063 -8.58 0.02 34.86
N SER A 1064 -8.12 1.26 34.80
CA SER A 1064 -7.24 1.68 33.70
C SER A 1064 -6.25 2.75 34.14
N CYS A 1065 -5.07 2.77 33.53
CA CYS A 1065 -4.01 3.73 33.83
C CYS A 1065 -3.71 4.58 32.59
N ARG A 1066 -3.51 5.87 32.79
CA ARG A 1066 -3.18 6.83 31.70
C ARG A 1066 -1.83 7.50 31.88
N GLN A 1067 -1.20 7.24 33.00
CA GLN A 1067 0.15 7.66 33.32
C GLN A 1067 0.87 6.49 33.98
N VAL A 1068 2.19 6.48 33.82
CA VAL A 1068 3.10 5.66 34.61
C VAL A 1068 3.92 6.59 35.44
N ARG A 1069 3.89 6.42 36.76
CA ARG A 1069 4.83 7.06 37.66
C ARG A 1069 6.16 6.32 37.59
N VAL A 1070 7.22 7.03 37.31
CA VAL A 1070 8.59 6.51 37.28
C VAL A 1070 9.37 7.21 38.39
N ASP A 1071 9.80 6.44 39.38
CA ASP A 1071 10.68 6.90 40.43
C ASP A 1071 12.09 7.11 39.88
N VAL A 1072 12.53 8.37 39.89
CA VAL A 1072 13.84 8.81 39.39
C VAL A 1072 14.81 9.11 40.53
N THR A 1073 14.39 8.90 41.78
CA THR A 1073 15.19 9.18 42.96
C THR A 1073 16.46 8.34 42.94
N GLY A 1074 17.63 8.97 43.14
CA GLY A 1074 18.92 8.28 43.13
C GLY A 1074 19.53 8.06 41.73
N LEU A 1075 18.86 8.47 40.66
CA LEU A 1075 19.53 8.69 39.37
C LEU A 1075 20.47 9.92 39.49
N PRO A 1076 21.60 9.97 38.77
CA PRO A 1076 22.56 11.05 38.92
C PRO A 1076 22.05 12.37 38.38
N ALA A 1077 22.37 13.44 39.11
CA ALA A 1077 21.98 14.80 38.83
C ALA A 1077 22.16 15.20 37.34
N GLY A 1078 21.07 15.63 36.70
CA GLY A 1078 21.06 16.11 35.30
C GLY A 1078 19.67 16.11 34.67
N ALA A 1079 19.54 16.71 33.48
CA ALA A 1079 18.33 16.61 32.66
C ALA A 1079 18.49 15.48 31.62
N GLY A 1080 17.39 14.83 31.23
CA GLY A 1080 17.42 13.75 30.25
C GLY A 1080 16.04 13.28 29.83
N THR A 1081 16.01 12.26 28.99
CA THR A 1081 14.77 11.64 28.50
C THR A 1081 14.53 10.30 29.20
N ILE A 1082 13.37 10.14 29.83
CA ILE A 1082 12.89 8.81 30.22
C ILE A 1082 12.30 8.15 28.98
N LYS A 1083 12.84 6.97 28.63
CA LYS A 1083 12.30 6.07 27.63
C LYS A 1083 11.71 4.84 28.33
N LEU A 1084 10.40 4.67 28.24
CA LEU A 1084 9.65 3.60 28.86
C LEU A 1084 8.96 2.78 27.78
N LYS A 1085 9.19 1.48 27.73
CA LYS A 1085 8.52 0.54 26.86
C LYS A 1085 7.49 -0.25 27.65
N VAL A 1086 6.27 -0.31 27.15
CA VAL A 1086 5.12 -0.94 27.83
C VAL A 1086 4.22 -1.71 26.86
N HIS A 1087 3.51 -2.71 27.36
CA HIS A 1087 2.40 -3.33 26.66
C HIS A 1087 1.14 -2.49 26.86
N VAL A 1088 0.56 -1.97 25.78
CA VAL A 1088 -0.72 -1.22 25.84
C VAL A 1088 -1.82 -1.97 25.12
N VAL A 1089 -3.06 -1.72 25.55
CA VAL A 1089 -4.24 -2.11 24.81
C VAL A 1089 -4.68 -0.92 23.96
N ASP A 1090 -4.69 -1.10 22.64
CA ASP A 1090 -5.17 -0.08 21.70
C ASP A 1090 -6.69 -0.05 21.76
N ARG A 1091 -7.36 -1.20 21.65
CA ARG A 1091 -8.83 -1.26 21.64
C ARG A 1091 -9.36 -2.53 22.28
N MET A 1092 -10.46 -2.39 23.01
CA MET A 1092 -11.26 -3.51 23.48
C MET A 1092 -12.53 -3.64 22.64
N ARG A 1093 -12.98 -4.88 22.38
CA ARG A 1093 -14.22 -5.19 21.68
C ARG A 1093 -15.12 -6.04 22.57
N GLY A 1094 -16.43 -5.78 22.54
CA GLY A 1094 -17.43 -6.60 23.25
C GLY A 1094 -17.71 -7.92 22.51
N GLY A 1095 -17.67 -7.89 21.18
CA GLY A 1095 -17.89 -9.03 20.32
C GLY A 1095 -17.23 -8.87 18.95
N LEU A 1096 -17.25 -9.95 18.16
CA LEU A 1096 -16.82 -10.00 16.78
C LEU A 1096 -17.64 -10.99 15.97
N SER A 1097 -18.31 -10.49 14.94
CA SER A 1097 -18.81 -11.29 13.83
C SER A 1097 -17.72 -11.52 12.77
N PHE A 1098 -17.43 -12.79 12.44
CA PHE A 1098 -16.42 -13.14 11.43
C PHE A 1098 -16.99 -13.32 10.02
N PRO A 1099 -16.70 -12.43 9.06
CA PRO A 1099 -17.27 -12.51 7.72
C PRO A 1099 -16.90 -13.82 7.01
N GLY A 1100 -17.79 -14.30 6.15
CA GLY A 1100 -17.61 -15.57 5.44
C GLY A 1100 -17.75 -16.85 6.24
N GLY A 1101 -18.40 -16.74 7.39
CA GLY A 1101 -18.78 -17.88 8.19
C GLY A 1101 -19.92 -17.56 9.13
N ASN A 1102 -20.42 -18.60 9.77
CA ASN A 1102 -21.53 -18.53 10.71
C ASN A 1102 -21.09 -18.34 12.18
N LEU A 1103 -19.85 -17.90 12.40
CA LEU A 1103 -19.25 -17.77 13.73
C LEU A 1103 -19.30 -16.33 14.25
N ILE A 1104 -19.78 -16.19 15.49
CA ILE A 1104 -19.74 -14.98 16.31
C ILE A 1104 -18.90 -15.26 17.54
N CYS A 1105 -18.13 -14.26 17.98
CA CYS A 1105 -17.43 -14.26 19.26
C CYS A 1105 -18.01 -13.20 20.20
N VAL A 1106 -18.26 -13.56 21.45
CA VAL A 1106 -18.70 -12.62 22.51
C VAL A 1106 -17.75 -12.76 23.69
N CYS A 1107 -17.24 -11.64 24.22
CA CYS A 1107 -16.45 -11.68 25.44
C CYS A 1107 -17.37 -11.83 26.65
N THR A 1108 -16.95 -12.58 27.65
CA THR A 1108 -17.66 -12.74 28.94
C THR A 1108 -17.12 -11.79 29.99
N LYS A 1109 -15.96 -11.16 29.74
CA LYS A 1109 -15.37 -10.14 30.60
C LYS A 1109 -14.95 -8.92 29.80
N ALA A 1110 -15.26 -7.75 30.33
CA ALA A 1110 -14.46 -6.59 30.00
C ALA A 1110 -13.04 -6.81 30.53
N TRP A 1111 -12.01 -6.21 29.92
CA TRP A 1111 -10.69 -6.22 30.54
C TRP A 1111 -10.77 -5.64 31.97
N TRP A 1112 -11.72 -4.74 32.24
CA TRP A 1112 -11.95 -4.06 33.53
C TRP A 1112 -12.91 -4.65 34.54
N GLN A 1113 -13.81 -5.53 34.15
CA GLN A 1113 -14.78 -6.13 35.05
C GLN A 1113 -15.52 -7.24 34.31
N ASN A 1114 -16.22 -8.11 35.05
CA ASN A 1114 -17.20 -8.97 34.41
C ASN A 1114 -18.27 -8.08 33.76
N ILE A 1115 -18.62 -8.38 32.51
CA ILE A 1115 -19.82 -7.77 31.93
C ILE A 1115 -21.03 -8.55 32.41
N THR A 1116 -22.09 -7.82 32.73
CA THR A 1116 -23.36 -8.41 33.19
C THR A 1116 -23.92 -9.33 32.10
N GLU A 1117 -24.74 -10.29 32.50
CA GLU A 1117 -25.45 -11.16 31.56
C GLU A 1117 -26.27 -10.36 30.54
N ALA A 1118 -26.87 -9.25 30.95
CA ALA A 1118 -27.63 -8.37 30.06
C ALA A 1118 -26.74 -7.65 29.03
N GLU A 1119 -25.50 -7.28 29.39
CA GLU A 1119 -24.51 -6.74 28.45
C GLU A 1119 -23.98 -7.81 27.48
N GLN A 1120 -23.80 -9.06 27.96
CA GLN A 1120 -23.44 -10.20 27.11
C GLN A 1120 -24.54 -10.49 26.09
N ASN A 1121 -25.80 -10.52 26.54
CA ASN A 1121 -26.97 -10.71 25.68
C ASN A 1121 -27.11 -9.57 24.67
N THR A 1122 -26.98 -8.32 25.11
CA THR A 1122 -26.99 -7.16 24.19
C THR A 1122 -25.90 -7.26 23.12
N THR A 1123 -24.71 -7.73 23.51
CA THR A 1123 -23.59 -7.94 22.57
C THR A 1123 -23.86 -9.11 21.62
N ALA A 1124 -24.41 -10.23 22.10
CA ALA A 1124 -24.76 -11.36 21.26
C ALA A 1124 -25.85 -11.01 20.23
N ILE A 1125 -26.90 -10.28 20.65
CA ILE A 1125 -27.96 -9.79 19.75
C ILE A 1125 -27.36 -8.83 18.72
N HIS A 1126 -26.44 -7.97 19.13
CA HIS A 1126 -25.72 -7.06 18.23
C HIS A 1126 -24.90 -7.77 17.15
N GLU A 1127 -24.04 -8.69 17.55
CA GLU A 1127 -23.18 -9.41 16.60
C GLU A 1127 -23.99 -10.34 15.68
N MET A 1128 -25.13 -10.86 16.16
CA MET A 1128 -26.07 -11.60 15.32
C MET A 1128 -26.76 -10.68 14.31
N GLY A 1129 -27.06 -9.43 14.67
CA GLY A 1129 -27.54 -8.41 13.73
C GLY A 1129 -26.57 -8.17 12.58
N HIS A 1130 -25.26 -8.17 12.87
CA HIS A 1130 -24.23 -8.15 11.82
C HIS A 1130 -24.25 -9.41 10.94
N LYS A 1131 -24.49 -10.61 11.51
CA LYS A 1131 -24.55 -11.87 10.74
C LYS A 1131 -25.72 -11.96 9.78
N VAL A 1132 -26.87 -11.42 10.18
CA VAL A 1132 -28.08 -11.50 9.37
C VAL A 1132 -28.19 -10.30 8.41
N SER A 1133 -27.07 -9.62 8.15
CA SER A 1133 -26.97 -8.48 7.22
C SER A 1133 -27.93 -7.34 7.52
N MET A 1134 -28.31 -7.13 8.79
CA MET A 1134 -28.97 -5.87 9.18
C MET A 1134 -28.04 -4.68 8.99
N VAL A 1135 -26.72 -4.95 8.88
CA VAL A 1135 -25.66 -3.99 8.64
C VAL A 1135 -24.94 -4.38 7.36
N VAL A 1136 -24.86 -3.49 6.37
CA VAL A 1136 -23.93 -3.62 5.23
C VAL A 1136 -22.66 -2.87 5.56
N ASP A 1137 -21.52 -3.39 5.08
CA ASP A 1137 -20.16 -2.86 5.22
C ASP A 1137 -20.11 -1.34 5.42
N GLY A 1138 -19.58 -0.97 6.58
CA GLY A 1138 -19.40 0.43 6.94
C GLY A 1138 -18.46 1.10 5.96
N THR A 1139 -18.96 2.08 5.22
CA THR A 1139 -18.61 3.51 5.38
C THR A 1139 -19.26 4.26 4.23
N GLY A 1140 -20.35 4.99 4.51
CA GLY A 1140 -21.06 5.82 3.53
C GLY A 1140 -20.29 7.05 3.05
N LYS A 1141 -18.97 6.92 2.83
CA LYS A 1141 -18.05 7.85 2.14
C LYS A 1141 -16.67 7.19 2.07
N LEU A 1142 -16.35 6.60 0.91
CA LEU A 1142 -15.04 6.31 0.27
C LEU A 1142 -14.98 4.87 -0.34
N PRO A 1143 -14.40 4.68 -1.56
CA PRO A 1143 -14.55 3.46 -2.35
C PRO A 1143 -13.51 2.37 -2.03
N ASP A 1144 -13.96 1.12 -2.13
CA ASP A 1144 -13.28 -0.17 -2.32
C ASP A 1144 -11.80 -0.37 -1.91
N LYS A 1145 -11.60 -1.26 -0.92
CA LYS A 1145 -10.70 -2.42 -1.07
C LYS A 1145 -11.29 -3.65 -0.38
N VAL A 1146 -11.56 -4.67 -1.19
CA VAL A 1146 -11.76 -6.07 -0.75
C VAL A 1146 -10.40 -6.59 -0.28
N GLU A 1147 -10.02 -6.31 0.97
CA GLU A 1147 -8.93 -7.01 1.69
C GLU A 1147 -8.88 -6.49 3.14
N THR A 1148 -9.04 -7.39 4.11
CA THR A 1148 -8.96 -7.18 5.57
C THR A 1148 -10.17 -6.52 6.25
N LEU A 1149 -11.13 -7.38 6.64
CA LEU A 1149 -12.15 -7.01 7.62
C LEU A 1149 -11.49 -6.77 8.99
N TYR A 1150 -11.92 -5.69 9.65
CA TYR A 1150 -11.60 -5.31 11.04
C TYR A 1150 -10.26 -4.62 11.38
N THR A 1151 -9.68 -3.82 10.49
CA THR A 1151 -8.55 -2.91 10.84
C THR A 1151 -9.00 -1.52 11.31
N GLY A 1152 -9.68 -1.47 12.45
CA GLY A 1152 -9.47 -0.34 13.37
C GLY A 1152 -10.29 0.95 13.18
N LYS A 1153 -11.62 0.87 13.06
CA LYS A 1153 -12.55 1.89 13.60
C LYS A 1153 -13.72 1.21 14.30
N GLY A 1154 -13.77 1.32 15.63
CA GLY A 1154 -14.94 0.89 16.40
C GLY A 1154 -16.12 1.81 16.05
N HIS A 1155 -17.27 1.20 15.79
CA HIS A 1155 -18.61 1.76 15.51
C HIS A 1155 -18.72 3.26 15.19
N VAL A 1156 -18.95 3.59 13.91
CA VAL A 1156 -19.48 4.87 13.42
C VAL A 1156 -20.22 4.57 12.09
N GLY A 1157 -21.55 4.38 12.05
CA GLY A 1157 -22.62 5.40 12.02
C GLY A 1157 -22.82 5.94 10.58
N ASN A 1158 -23.86 5.62 9.80
CA ASN A 1158 -25.28 6.02 9.94
C ASN A 1158 -26.22 4.86 10.34
N HIS A 1159 -26.07 4.37 11.58
CA HIS A 1159 -26.92 3.44 12.36
C HIS A 1159 -27.36 2.07 11.73
N CYS A 1160 -26.67 1.61 10.68
CA CYS A 1160 -26.40 0.19 10.39
C CYS A 1160 -27.59 -0.76 10.07
N HIS A 1161 -28.22 -0.79 8.89
CA HIS A 1161 -28.26 0.04 7.68
C HIS A 1161 -29.59 -0.27 6.94
N PHE A 1162 -30.56 0.67 7.00
CA PHE A 1162 -31.81 0.70 6.23
C PHE A 1162 -32.25 2.16 5.93
N ASP A 1163 -31.30 3.06 5.63
CA ASP A 1163 -31.51 4.50 5.34
C ASP A 1163 -32.15 5.38 6.42
N LEU A 1164 -32.29 4.87 7.63
CA LEU A 1164 -32.78 5.66 8.76
C LEU A 1164 -31.76 6.80 9.13
N PRO A 1165 -32.22 8.03 9.45
CA PRO A 1165 -31.35 9.20 9.56
C PRO A 1165 -30.42 9.20 10.79
N VAL A 1166 -29.21 9.75 10.62
CA VAL A 1166 -28.17 9.91 11.67
C VAL A 1166 -28.59 10.80 12.84
N GLN A 1167 -29.32 11.88 12.52
CA GLN A 1167 -29.57 12.99 13.45
C GLN A 1167 -30.59 12.65 14.53
N ASP A 1168 -31.29 11.54 14.37
CA ASP A 1168 -32.41 11.13 15.20
C ASP A 1168 -32.02 10.32 16.44
N THR A 1169 -30.73 10.03 16.64
CA THR A 1169 -30.25 9.10 17.68
C THR A 1169 -28.93 9.49 18.35
N TYR A 1170 -28.26 10.56 17.90
CA TYR A 1170 -26.98 11.01 18.47
C TYR A 1170 -27.05 12.32 19.27
N ALA A 1171 -28.25 12.71 19.70
CA ALA A 1171 -28.40 13.81 20.65
C ALA A 1171 -28.28 13.28 22.09
N GLY A 1172 -27.06 12.91 22.51
CA GLY A 1172 -26.68 12.93 23.94
C GLY A 1172 -26.30 11.62 24.66
N ALA A 1173 -26.21 10.47 24.00
CA ALA A 1173 -25.86 9.22 24.70
C ALA A 1173 -24.34 9.01 24.86
N ASN A 1174 -23.88 8.93 26.11
CA ASN A 1174 -22.50 8.60 26.47
C ASN A 1174 -22.16 7.15 26.08
N GLY A 1175 -21.38 6.97 25.00
CA GLY A 1175 -20.36 5.91 24.81
C GLY A 1175 -20.73 4.42 24.80
N ASN A 1176 -21.85 3.99 25.38
CA ASN A 1176 -22.22 2.58 25.60
C ASN A 1176 -23.58 2.19 24.98
N GLN A 1177 -24.22 3.06 24.20
CA GLN A 1177 -25.55 2.78 23.66
C GLN A 1177 -25.48 2.62 22.14
N CYS A 1178 -25.30 1.39 21.69
CA CYS A 1178 -25.62 1.02 20.31
C CYS A 1178 -27.14 1.13 20.15
N VAL A 1179 -27.62 1.99 19.26
CA VAL A 1179 -29.07 2.25 19.08
C VAL A 1179 -29.85 1.08 18.49
N MET A 1180 -29.17 0.03 18.02
CA MET A 1180 -29.83 -1.23 17.66
C MET A 1180 -30.58 -1.81 18.86
N PHE A 1181 -30.15 -1.49 20.09
CA PHE A 1181 -30.81 -1.92 21.31
C PHE A 1181 -31.12 -0.70 22.17
N GLY A 1182 -32.38 -0.57 22.60
CA GLY A 1182 -32.72 0.37 23.67
C GLY A 1182 -31.82 0.08 24.87
N ALA A 1183 -31.32 1.12 25.53
CA ALA A 1183 -30.42 0.97 26.67
C ALA A 1183 -30.95 -0.09 27.65
N VAL A 1184 -30.06 -0.99 28.09
CA VAL A 1184 -30.31 -1.82 29.26
C VAL A 1184 -30.47 -0.86 30.44
N SER A 1185 -31.70 -0.53 30.83
CA SER A 1185 -31.92 -0.20 32.24
C SER A 1185 -31.54 -1.47 33.02
N GLU A 1186 -30.93 -1.33 34.19
CA GLU A 1186 -30.51 -2.46 35.04
C GLU A 1186 -31.64 -3.50 35.30
N ASP A 1187 -32.89 -3.17 34.97
CA ASP A 1187 -34.09 -3.99 35.15
C ASP A 1187 -34.88 -4.36 33.85
N GLY A 1188 -34.36 -4.22 32.62
CA GLY A 1188 -35.16 -4.36 31.38
C GLY A 1188 -34.66 -5.39 30.34
N PRO A 1189 -35.55 -6.12 29.62
CA PRO A 1189 -35.14 -7.04 28.54
C PRO A 1189 -34.49 -6.29 27.38
N SER A 1190 -33.41 -6.87 26.82
CA SER A 1190 -32.77 -6.36 25.59
C SER A 1190 -33.81 -6.28 24.46
N ALA A 1191 -34.07 -5.07 23.96
CA ALA A 1191 -35.07 -4.83 22.92
C ALA A 1191 -34.50 -4.01 21.74
N PHE A 1192 -34.88 -4.32 20.51
CA PHE A 1192 -34.62 -3.46 19.37
C PHE A 1192 -35.29 -2.10 19.58
N CYS A 1193 -34.60 -0.99 19.30
CA CYS A 1193 -35.26 0.32 19.39
C CYS A 1193 -36.42 0.43 18.38
N GLU A 1194 -37.37 1.32 18.63
CA GLU A 1194 -38.56 1.53 17.77
C GLU A 1194 -38.20 1.74 16.28
N LYS A 1195 -37.04 2.37 16.01
CA LYS A 1195 -36.57 2.62 14.65
C LYS A 1195 -35.91 1.38 14.01
N CYS A 1196 -35.26 0.52 14.80
CA CYS A 1196 -34.58 -0.69 14.29
C CYS A 1196 -35.49 -1.92 14.23
N ALA A 1197 -36.57 -1.96 15.01
CA ALA A 1197 -37.55 -3.05 15.02
C ALA A 1197 -38.12 -3.42 13.63
N PRO A 1198 -38.47 -2.46 12.74
CA PRO A 1198 -38.91 -2.75 11.37
C PRO A 1198 -37.81 -3.34 10.47
N ALA A 1199 -36.54 -2.99 10.72
CA ALA A 1199 -35.41 -3.49 9.92
C ALA A 1199 -35.16 -4.99 10.13
N VAL A 1200 -35.36 -5.51 11.36
CA VAL A 1200 -35.18 -6.93 11.68
C VAL A 1200 -36.18 -7.78 10.90
N ARG A 1201 -37.43 -7.31 10.79
CA ARG A 1201 -38.48 -8.02 10.03
C ARG A 1201 -38.11 -8.18 8.56
N LYS A 1202 -37.35 -7.26 7.99
CA LYS A 1202 -37.00 -7.22 6.56
C LYS A 1202 -35.78 -8.07 6.15
N VAL A 1203 -35.13 -8.73 7.08
CA VAL A 1203 -33.91 -9.54 6.84
C VAL A 1203 -34.18 -10.74 5.93
N ASP A 1204 -33.35 -10.97 4.91
CA ASP A 1204 -33.46 -12.17 4.06
C ASP A 1204 -32.38 -13.19 4.43
N CYS A 1205 -32.81 -14.36 4.92
CA CYS A 1205 -31.93 -15.48 5.30
C CYS A 1205 -32.07 -16.68 4.35
N SER A 1206 -32.69 -16.54 3.17
CA SER A 1206 -33.04 -17.70 2.31
C SER A 1206 -31.84 -18.51 1.82
N ASP A 1207 -30.67 -17.91 1.67
CA ASP A 1207 -29.44 -18.62 1.25
C ASP A 1207 -28.50 -18.90 2.43
N GLY A 1208 -28.99 -18.72 3.66
CA GLY A 1208 -28.22 -18.76 4.89
C GLY A 1208 -27.39 -17.50 5.12
N TRP A 1209 -26.35 -17.62 5.94
CA TRP A 1209 -25.49 -16.48 6.26
C TRP A 1209 -24.60 -16.09 5.06
N PRO A 1210 -24.34 -14.78 4.84
CA PRO A 1210 -23.45 -14.33 3.78
C PRO A 1210 -22.04 -14.94 3.92
N ALA A 1211 -21.49 -15.36 2.78
CA ALA A 1211 -20.11 -15.84 2.65
C ALA A 1211 -19.08 -14.71 2.59
#